data_AF-A0A182GIV0-F1
#
_entry.id   AF-A0A182GIV0-F1
#
_cell.length_a   1.000
_cell.length_b   1.000
_cell.length_c   1.000
_cell.angle_alpha   90.00
_cell.angle_beta   90.00
_cell.angle_gamma   90.00
#
_symmetry.space_group_name_H-M   'P 1'
#
loop_
_entity.id
_entity.type
_entity.pdbx_description
1 polymer ?
#
loop_
_entity_poly.entity_id
_entity_poly.type
_entity_poly.pdbx_seq_one_letter_code
_entity_poly.pdbx_strand_id
1 'polypeptide(L)'
;MDEEVATDRGANHHRNRNKKRKSAQKRFLQNAKGFGRKNSFGRGAELEQDEYNYFVEILEALGNVGDDSEERSTMANNVYEQAQGKEIKVSSNQLSSRVLENLLGFTDEATFEHVMEVFGENFRVICCDRFASHVLQKALLVAMVRCVAEMQPASVEGDDAGVAGKKPKSEVGRELEYNMKEEFDEAHRKVCGKFVKKVAKFLLNNLEEFVWDSFGNYVIRQCVLNLAGVVEIKSGKGEPLEVRKLTVPDKWMKLINEFSGRLLAWPQFADFPYNEFTSVLLQNMLTALERSEDKYQLQLIGDKLMNESFLLEAEEPEDEEEEEKEEESKDQPKLPKVFQQDSSVRLLEVLLAVADPDFFKDQLYKKLFQGKILPLSKSRGTNFAVQKLLDNIADKHILEHIFSELDDGLEEILQLGHTGVVASLAKACARLSCQQGKFIKLLLDGLHAAEVGGEKLLTSVLKLMPPEVVAKQESAQIHIHGSIILQSVLDFNKPIKLVSAILDTKNDQLAKIFTDPKGSFVVNAFVRSKFVGEKSREKLIRHMEGCYMDLALSSHGSRVLELLYEAAGPTQKESIVKELSERVAQLNSKPWGAIINRKLQVDAYRKNPTQWKSASKSGGTGAGGDKVGRMFDKLIDGGDGKKRK
;
A
#
# COMPACT_ATOMS: atom_id res chain seq x y z
N MET A 1 -27.31 7.18 -37.95
CA MET A 1 -26.69 5.86 -37.73
C MET A 1 -25.24 6.14 -37.48
N ASP A 2 -24.88 6.18 -36.20
CA ASP A 2 -23.61 5.76 -35.62
C ASP A 2 -23.71 6.13 -34.13
N GLU A 3 -23.97 5.10 -33.33
CA GLU A 3 -24.23 5.17 -31.89
C GLU A 3 -22.91 5.42 -31.14
N GLU A 4 -22.78 6.57 -30.49
CA GLU A 4 -21.73 6.83 -29.52
C GLU A 4 -21.99 6.02 -28.23
N VAL A 5 -21.19 4.97 -28.05
CA VAL A 5 -21.14 4.14 -26.84
C VAL A 5 -20.50 4.94 -25.70
N ALA A 6 -21.32 5.53 -24.84
CA ALA A 6 -20.88 6.14 -23.59
C ALA A 6 -20.36 5.07 -22.61
N THR A 7 -19.05 5.03 -22.36
CA THR A 7 -18.46 4.11 -21.38
C THR A 7 -18.60 4.63 -19.95
N ASP A 8 -19.63 4.16 -19.24
CA ASP A 8 -19.89 4.37 -17.81
C ASP A 8 -18.88 3.60 -16.91
N ARG A 9 -17.61 4.05 -16.88
CA ARG A 9 -16.50 3.35 -16.20
C ARG A 9 -15.96 4.00 -14.91
N GLY A 10 -16.60 5.05 -14.37
CA GLY A 10 -16.03 5.87 -13.28
C GLY A 10 -16.43 5.48 -11.85
N ALA A 11 -17.72 5.39 -11.54
CA ALA A 11 -18.21 5.34 -10.15
C ALA A 11 -18.35 3.91 -9.58
N ASN A 12 -18.31 2.91 -10.46
CA ASN A 12 -18.55 1.52 -10.12
C ASN A 12 -17.26 0.77 -9.70
N HIS A 13 -16.08 1.38 -9.81
CA HIS A 13 -14.80 0.69 -9.73
C HIS A 13 -14.47 0.09 -8.33
N HIS A 14 -14.70 0.81 -7.23
CA HIS A 14 -14.38 0.32 -5.87
C HIS A 14 -15.42 -0.68 -5.33
N ARG A 15 -16.71 -0.40 -5.55
CA ARG A 15 -17.82 -1.28 -5.13
C ARG A 15 -17.88 -2.54 -6.00
N ASN A 16 -17.53 -2.45 -7.29
CA ASN A 16 -17.34 -3.63 -8.15
C ASN A 16 -16.03 -4.39 -7.89
N ARG A 17 -14.99 -3.78 -7.26
CA ARG A 17 -13.72 -4.48 -6.93
C ARG A 17 -13.84 -5.44 -5.74
N ASN A 18 -14.48 -5.01 -4.65
CA ASN A 18 -14.78 -5.90 -3.52
C ASN A 18 -15.85 -6.94 -3.89
N LYS A 19 -16.83 -6.57 -4.73
CA LYS A 19 -17.69 -7.56 -5.41
C LYS A 19 -16.87 -8.51 -6.29
N LYS A 20 -15.86 -8.04 -7.03
CA LYS A 20 -14.96 -8.88 -7.87
C LYS A 20 -14.07 -9.84 -7.07
N ARG A 21 -13.66 -9.51 -5.83
CA ARG A 21 -12.84 -10.41 -4.99
C ARG A 21 -13.68 -11.51 -4.34
N LYS A 22 -14.83 -11.13 -3.75
CA LYS A 22 -15.87 -12.11 -3.37
C LYS A 22 -16.32 -12.91 -4.59
N SER A 23 -16.38 -12.31 -5.77
CA SER A 23 -16.67 -13.02 -7.02
C SER A 23 -15.50 -13.83 -7.54
N ALA A 24 -14.23 -13.57 -7.20
CA ALA A 24 -13.08 -14.33 -7.71
C ALA A 24 -12.90 -15.65 -6.95
N GLN A 25 -13.01 -15.63 -5.62
CA GLN A 25 -13.04 -16.86 -4.81
C GLN A 25 -14.31 -17.66 -5.09
N LYS A 26 -15.47 -16.98 -5.17
CA LYS A 26 -16.72 -17.62 -5.59
C LYS A 26 -16.67 -18.14 -7.03
N ARG A 27 -16.02 -17.44 -7.97
CA ARG A 27 -15.82 -17.90 -9.35
C ARG A 27 -14.83 -19.06 -9.41
N PHE A 28 -13.78 -19.05 -8.61
CA PHE A 28 -12.86 -20.18 -8.51
C PHE A 28 -13.59 -21.42 -7.97
N LEU A 29 -14.36 -21.29 -6.88
CA LEU A 29 -15.19 -22.38 -6.35
C LEU A 29 -16.25 -22.85 -7.37
N GLN A 30 -16.92 -21.93 -8.07
CA GLN A 30 -17.86 -22.27 -9.14
C GLN A 30 -17.18 -23.01 -10.29
N ASN A 31 -15.99 -22.57 -10.71
CA ASN A 31 -15.20 -23.26 -11.71
C ASN A 31 -14.78 -24.65 -11.22
N ALA A 32 -14.31 -24.77 -9.98
CA ALA A 32 -13.93 -26.05 -9.37
C ALA A 32 -15.09 -27.04 -9.32
N LYS A 33 -16.29 -26.58 -8.92
CA LYS A 33 -17.54 -27.36 -8.98
C LYS A 33 -17.90 -27.75 -10.42
N GLY A 34 -17.75 -26.83 -11.37
CA GLY A 34 -18.00 -27.08 -12.79
C GLY A 34 -17.03 -28.11 -13.40
N PHE A 35 -15.77 -28.08 -12.99
CA PHE A 35 -14.73 -29.03 -13.37
C PHE A 35 -15.01 -30.44 -12.85
N GLY A 36 -15.42 -30.58 -11.59
CA GLY A 36 -15.84 -31.86 -11.02
C GLY A 36 -17.02 -32.49 -11.78
N ARG A 37 -18.01 -31.69 -12.19
CA ARG A 37 -19.16 -32.17 -13.00
C ARG A 37 -18.77 -32.65 -14.41
N LYS A 38 -17.62 -32.23 -14.92
CA LYS A 38 -17.10 -32.61 -16.24
C LYS A 38 -16.03 -33.70 -16.17
N ASN A 39 -15.86 -34.36 -15.02
CA ASN A 39 -14.77 -35.32 -14.76
C ASN A 39 -13.38 -34.77 -15.12
N SER A 40 -13.15 -33.49 -14.84
CA SER A 40 -11.88 -32.79 -15.07
C SER A 40 -11.37 -32.26 -13.73
N PHE A 41 -10.45 -32.95 -13.07
CA PHE A 41 -10.10 -32.70 -11.67
C PHE A 41 -8.98 -31.65 -11.46
N GLY A 42 -9.07 -30.54 -12.20
CA GLY A 42 -8.08 -29.46 -12.18
C GLY A 42 -6.84 -29.75 -13.03
N ARG A 43 -5.80 -28.91 -12.89
CA ARG A 43 -4.49 -29.06 -13.54
C ARG A 43 -3.47 -29.59 -12.53
N GLY A 44 -2.39 -30.21 -13.03
CA GLY A 44 -1.31 -30.74 -12.20
C GLY A 44 -1.50 -32.23 -11.93
N ALA A 45 -1.13 -32.69 -10.74
CA ALA A 45 -1.35 -34.07 -10.33
C ALA A 45 -2.84 -34.45 -10.37
N GLU A 46 -3.14 -35.65 -10.88
CA GLU A 46 -4.51 -36.15 -11.00
C GLU A 46 -5.05 -36.59 -9.65
N LEU A 47 -6.18 -36.03 -9.22
CA LEU A 47 -6.91 -36.47 -8.04
C LEU A 47 -8.04 -37.42 -8.45
N GLU A 48 -8.33 -38.38 -7.58
CA GLU A 48 -9.54 -39.21 -7.73
C GLU A 48 -10.80 -38.36 -7.52
N GLN A 49 -11.93 -38.80 -8.06
CA GLN A 49 -13.18 -38.03 -8.01
C GLN A 49 -13.60 -37.69 -6.58
N ASP A 50 -13.53 -38.66 -5.67
CA ASP A 50 -13.91 -38.49 -4.27
C ASP A 50 -12.94 -37.55 -3.54
N GLU A 51 -11.63 -37.69 -3.82
CA GLU A 51 -10.56 -36.82 -3.30
C GLU A 51 -10.75 -35.38 -3.78
N TYR A 52 -11.07 -35.16 -5.06
CA TYR A 52 -11.36 -33.84 -5.61
C TYR A 52 -12.62 -33.22 -4.99
N ASN A 53 -13.70 -34.00 -4.87
CA ASN A 53 -14.96 -33.53 -4.29
C ASN A 53 -14.77 -33.12 -2.83
N TYR A 54 -13.99 -33.89 -2.06
CA TYR A 54 -13.60 -33.52 -0.69
C TYR A 54 -12.96 -32.13 -0.64
N PHE A 55 -11.95 -31.84 -1.47
CA PHE A 55 -11.32 -30.52 -1.48
C PHE A 55 -12.24 -29.38 -1.95
N VAL A 56 -13.23 -29.68 -2.82
CA VAL A 56 -14.27 -28.70 -3.18
C VAL A 56 -15.13 -28.34 -1.97
N GLU A 57 -15.53 -29.33 -1.17
CA GLU A 57 -16.33 -29.14 0.03
C GLU A 57 -15.55 -28.36 1.10
N ILE A 58 -14.29 -28.70 1.32
CA ILE A 58 -13.41 -27.96 2.24
C ILE A 58 -13.26 -26.50 1.80
N LEU A 59 -13.07 -26.24 0.50
CA LEU A 59 -12.95 -24.88 -0.01
C LEU A 59 -14.24 -24.06 0.16
N GLU A 60 -15.40 -24.72 0.06
CA GLU A 60 -16.69 -24.09 0.36
C GLU A 60 -16.85 -23.81 1.86
N ALA A 61 -16.50 -24.78 2.71
CA ALA A 61 -16.53 -24.64 4.16
C ALA A 61 -15.62 -23.51 4.66
N LEU A 62 -14.39 -23.40 4.12
CA LEU A 62 -13.47 -22.29 4.37
C LEU A 62 -14.09 -20.92 4.09
N GLY A 63 -14.97 -20.82 3.09
CA GLY A 63 -15.71 -19.59 2.79
C GLY A 63 -16.75 -19.22 3.85
N ASN A 64 -17.24 -20.20 4.61
CA ASN A 64 -18.30 -20.06 5.61
C ASN A 64 -17.76 -19.83 7.03
N VAL A 65 -16.65 -20.47 7.41
CA VAL A 65 -16.01 -20.35 8.74
C VAL A 65 -15.60 -18.90 9.05
N GLY A 66 -15.36 -18.07 8.03
CA GLY A 66 -15.08 -16.65 8.23
C GLY A 66 -13.73 -16.42 8.92
N ASP A 67 -13.73 -15.73 10.06
CA ASP A 67 -12.52 -15.35 10.82
C ASP A 67 -12.35 -16.17 12.12
N ASP A 68 -13.07 -17.28 12.29
CA ASP A 68 -12.92 -18.17 13.45
C ASP A 68 -11.63 -18.99 13.35
N SER A 69 -10.68 -18.76 14.26
CA SER A 69 -9.37 -19.43 14.26
C SER A 69 -9.43 -20.86 14.79
N GLU A 70 -10.34 -21.17 15.72
CA GLU A 70 -10.44 -22.51 16.33
C GLU A 70 -11.08 -23.50 15.34
N GLU A 71 -12.16 -23.08 14.67
CA GLU A 71 -12.78 -23.87 13.59
C GLU A 71 -11.80 -24.09 12.43
N ARG A 72 -11.02 -23.06 12.06
CA ARG A 72 -9.97 -23.17 11.04
C ARG A 72 -8.86 -24.12 11.43
N SER A 73 -8.41 -24.10 12.68
CA SER A 73 -7.37 -25.01 13.16
C SER A 73 -7.84 -26.46 13.16
N THR A 74 -9.06 -26.71 13.65
CA THR A 74 -9.69 -28.04 13.59
C THR A 74 -9.79 -28.55 12.15
N MET A 75 -10.25 -27.69 11.23
CA MET A 75 -10.31 -28.02 9.81
C MET A 75 -8.93 -28.28 9.20
N ALA A 76 -7.93 -27.48 9.56
CA ALA A 76 -6.56 -27.61 9.05
C ALA A 76 -5.98 -28.98 9.40
N ASN A 77 -6.03 -29.37 10.68
CA ASN A 77 -5.48 -30.65 11.13
C ASN A 77 -6.18 -31.84 10.47
N ASN A 78 -7.51 -31.83 10.38
CA ASN A 78 -8.26 -32.89 9.70
C ASN A 78 -7.89 -33.02 8.20
N VAL A 79 -7.70 -31.90 7.51
CA VAL A 79 -7.35 -31.90 6.08
C VAL A 79 -5.93 -32.42 5.85
N TYR A 80 -4.97 -32.02 6.68
CA TYR A 80 -3.59 -32.48 6.58
C TYR A 80 -3.42 -33.92 7.03
N GLU A 81 -4.22 -34.40 7.99
CA GLU A 81 -4.30 -35.83 8.35
C GLU A 81 -4.80 -36.67 7.16
N GLN A 82 -5.86 -36.21 6.47
CA GLN A 82 -6.38 -36.88 5.27
C GLN A 82 -5.38 -36.88 4.10
N ALA A 83 -4.46 -35.91 4.07
CA ALA A 83 -3.41 -35.80 3.05
C ALA A 83 -2.19 -36.70 3.31
N GLN A 84 -2.12 -37.37 4.48
CA GLN A 84 -0.95 -38.18 4.83
C GLN A 84 -0.64 -39.27 3.81
N GLY A 85 0.63 -39.37 3.42
CA GLY A 85 1.11 -40.29 2.38
C GLY A 85 0.80 -39.86 0.93
N LYS A 86 0.13 -38.72 0.75
CA LYS A 86 -0.20 -38.14 -0.57
C LYS A 86 0.17 -36.66 -0.66
N GLU A 87 0.94 -36.12 0.27
CA GLU A 87 1.19 -34.69 0.49
C GLU A 87 1.74 -34.01 -0.78
N ILE A 88 2.68 -34.67 -1.47
CA ILE A 88 3.27 -34.16 -2.72
C ILE A 88 2.21 -34.11 -3.83
N LYS A 89 1.42 -35.17 -3.97
CA LYS A 89 0.36 -35.29 -4.98
C LYS A 89 -0.70 -34.20 -4.77
N VAL A 90 -1.22 -34.06 -3.55
CA VAL A 90 -2.24 -33.04 -3.24
C VAL A 90 -1.67 -31.62 -3.26
N SER A 91 -0.39 -31.41 -2.97
CA SER A 91 0.25 -30.11 -3.13
C SER A 91 0.45 -29.72 -4.61
N SER A 92 0.54 -30.70 -5.50
CA SER A 92 0.79 -30.51 -6.93
C SER A 92 -0.48 -30.43 -7.78
N ASN A 93 -1.66 -30.26 -7.17
CA ASN A 93 -2.93 -30.09 -7.87
C ASN A 93 -3.53 -28.69 -7.62
N GLN A 94 -4.07 -28.08 -8.68
CA GLN A 94 -4.57 -26.71 -8.69
C GLN A 94 -5.60 -26.38 -7.58
N LEU A 95 -6.48 -27.32 -7.25
CA LEU A 95 -7.53 -27.08 -6.25
C LEU A 95 -6.99 -27.33 -4.84
N SER A 96 -6.44 -28.52 -4.61
CA SER A 96 -6.01 -28.94 -3.28
C SER A 96 -4.81 -28.13 -2.79
N SER A 97 -3.86 -27.74 -3.65
CA SER A 97 -2.74 -26.87 -3.25
C SER A 97 -3.24 -25.58 -2.59
N ARG A 98 -4.28 -24.97 -3.17
CA ARG A 98 -4.88 -23.74 -2.66
C ARG A 98 -5.59 -23.94 -1.32
N VAL A 99 -6.22 -25.10 -1.12
CA VAL A 99 -6.83 -25.45 0.17
C VAL A 99 -5.74 -25.60 1.22
N LEU A 100 -4.69 -26.37 0.90
CA LEU A 100 -3.53 -26.58 1.77
C LEU A 100 -2.85 -25.26 2.15
N GLU A 101 -2.61 -24.37 1.19
CA GLU A 101 -2.02 -23.04 1.44
C GLU A 101 -2.82 -22.17 2.41
N ASN A 102 -4.16 -22.22 2.37
CA ASN A 102 -5.02 -21.40 3.24
C ASN A 102 -5.18 -21.98 4.65
N LEU A 103 -4.85 -23.26 4.82
CA LEU A 103 -4.99 -23.99 6.09
C LEU A 103 -3.65 -24.20 6.81
N LEU A 104 -2.53 -24.19 6.09
CA LEU A 104 -1.22 -24.54 6.65
C LEU A 104 -0.82 -23.70 7.87
N GLY A 105 -1.21 -22.42 7.89
CA GLY A 105 -0.92 -21.55 9.04
C GLY A 105 -1.68 -21.94 10.32
N PHE A 106 -2.73 -22.75 10.24
CA PHE A 106 -3.60 -23.10 11.37
C PHE A 106 -3.38 -24.52 11.90
N THR A 107 -2.42 -25.27 11.35
CA THR A 107 -2.11 -26.62 11.81
C THR A 107 -1.43 -26.61 13.18
N ASP A 108 -1.56 -27.68 13.95
CA ASP A 108 -0.80 -27.86 15.17
C ASP A 108 0.71 -28.10 14.89
N GLU A 109 1.47 -28.34 15.95
CA GLU A 109 2.91 -28.56 15.88
C GLU A 109 3.25 -29.87 15.15
N ALA A 110 2.65 -30.97 15.56
CA ALA A 110 2.94 -32.31 15.04
C ALA A 110 2.62 -32.41 13.54
N THR A 111 1.47 -31.89 13.13
CA THR A 111 1.04 -31.86 11.73
C THR A 111 1.99 -31.01 10.90
N PHE A 112 2.38 -29.83 11.40
CA PHE A 112 3.28 -28.95 10.66
C PHE A 112 4.69 -29.54 10.53
N GLU A 113 5.20 -30.17 11.59
CA GLU A 113 6.49 -30.85 11.57
C GLU A 113 6.53 -31.99 10.55
N HIS A 114 5.48 -32.81 10.49
CA HIS A 114 5.35 -33.87 9.48
C HIS A 114 5.37 -33.31 8.05
N VAL A 115 4.63 -32.22 7.79
CA VAL A 115 4.64 -31.55 6.48
C VAL A 115 6.04 -31.03 6.13
N MET A 116 6.74 -30.42 7.10
CA MET A 116 8.12 -29.94 6.91
C MET A 116 9.10 -31.08 6.63
N GLU A 117 8.92 -32.24 7.24
CA GLU A 117 9.73 -33.44 6.99
C GLU A 117 9.54 -33.93 5.55
N VAL A 118 8.29 -34.21 5.15
CA VAL A 118 7.94 -34.69 3.79
C VAL A 118 8.45 -33.71 2.72
N PHE A 119 8.23 -32.41 2.91
CA PHE A 119 8.73 -31.40 1.96
C PHE A 119 10.25 -31.34 1.95
N GLY A 120 10.87 -31.48 3.12
CA GLY A 120 12.31 -31.48 3.30
C GLY A 120 13.04 -32.62 2.60
N GLU A 121 12.35 -33.70 2.25
CA GLU A 121 12.88 -34.81 1.46
C GLU A 121 12.64 -34.63 -0.06
N ASN A 122 11.71 -33.75 -0.43
CA ASN A 122 11.18 -33.63 -1.79
C ASN A 122 11.31 -32.23 -2.40
N PHE A 123 12.20 -31.37 -1.87
CA PHE A 123 12.29 -29.96 -2.27
C PHE A 123 12.43 -29.76 -3.78
N ARG A 124 13.21 -30.58 -4.49
CA ARG A 124 13.40 -30.42 -5.94
C ARG A 124 12.08 -30.58 -6.70
N VAL A 125 11.32 -31.63 -6.40
CA VAL A 125 10.02 -31.89 -7.02
C VAL A 125 9.06 -30.73 -6.74
N ILE A 126 9.05 -30.25 -5.50
CA ILE A 126 8.14 -29.19 -5.06
C ILE A 126 8.49 -27.84 -5.68
N CYS A 127 9.77 -27.47 -5.71
CA CYS A 127 10.24 -26.20 -6.28
C CYS A 127 9.95 -26.10 -7.78
N CYS A 128 10.01 -27.21 -8.52
CA CYS A 128 9.74 -27.25 -9.95
C CYS A 128 8.26 -27.42 -10.30
N ASP A 129 7.37 -27.61 -9.32
CA ASP A 129 5.94 -27.75 -9.56
C ASP A 129 5.21 -26.41 -9.43
N ARG A 130 4.29 -26.16 -10.37
CA ARG A 130 3.57 -24.90 -10.50
C ARG A 130 2.54 -24.61 -9.39
N PHE A 131 2.20 -25.61 -8.59
CA PHE A 131 1.24 -25.53 -7.50
C PHE A 131 1.94 -25.79 -6.15
N ALA A 132 2.76 -26.84 -6.06
CA ALA A 132 3.42 -27.23 -4.82
C ALA A 132 4.45 -26.19 -4.37
N SER A 133 5.09 -25.47 -5.30
CA SER A 133 6.00 -24.35 -4.97
C SER A 133 5.31 -23.25 -4.16
N HIS A 134 4.01 -23.03 -4.34
CA HIS A 134 3.24 -22.07 -3.54
C HIS A 134 2.96 -22.60 -2.13
N VAL A 135 2.68 -23.90 -1.98
CA VAL A 135 2.55 -24.56 -0.68
C VAL A 135 3.88 -24.49 0.09
N LEU A 136 5.02 -24.66 -0.59
CA LEU A 136 6.34 -24.51 0.03
C LEU A 136 6.65 -23.06 0.45
N GLN A 137 6.29 -22.07 -0.37
CA GLN A 137 6.40 -20.65 0.01
C GLN A 137 5.58 -20.37 1.29
N LYS A 138 4.38 -20.94 1.38
CA LYS A 138 3.55 -20.86 2.59
C LYS A 138 4.19 -21.54 3.79
N ALA A 139 4.67 -22.77 3.62
CA ALA A 139 5.36 -23.52 4.69
C ALA A 139 6.57 -22.73 5.21
N LEU A 140 7.34 -22.13 4.31
CA LEU A 140 8.49 -21.30 4.67
C LEU A 140 8.09 -20.05 5.45
N LEU A 141 6.96 -19.41 5.12
CA LEU A 141 6.41 -18.28 5.87
C LEU A 141 5.96 -18.70 7.27
N VAL A 142 5.16 -19.76 7.38
CA VAL A 142 4.65 -20.26 8.67
C VAL A 142 5.80 -20.67 9.57
N ALA A 143 6.78 -21.42 9.05
CA ALA A 143 7.97 -21.82 9.81
C ALA A 143 8.78 -20.61 10.28
N MET A 144 8.96 -19.59 9.43
CA MET A 144 9.65 -18.37 9.84
C MET A 144 8.89 -17.66 10.97
N VAL A 145 7.57 -17.46 10.81
CA VAL A 145 6.74 -16.76 11.80
C VAL A 145 6.74 -17.48 13.15
N ARG A 146 6.48 -18.80 13.18
CA ARG A 146 6.49 -19.59 14.42
C ARG A 146 7.85 -19.57 15.10
N CYS A 147 8.94 -19.61 14.32
CA CYS A 147 10.29 -19.54 14.86
C CYS A 147 10.58 -18.22 15.58
N VAL A 148 10.00 -17.10 15.13
CA VAL A 148 10.37 -15.75 15.60
C VAL A 148 9.29 -15.06 16.44
N ALA A 149 8.13 -15.69 16.66
CA ALA A 149 7.00 -15.08 17.37
C ALA A 149 7.40 -14.51 18.75
N GLU A 150 8.11 -15.28 19.58
CA GLU A 150 8.60 -14.81 20.89
C GLU A 150 9.76 -13.81 20.82
N MET A 151 10.43 -13.67 19.66
CA MET A 151 11.50 -12.67 19.47
C MET A 151 10.94 -11.28 19.19
N GLN A 152 9.64 -11.18 18.91
CA GLN A 152 9.03 -9.89 18.66
C GLN A 152 8.93 -9.11 19.97
N PRO A 153 9.11 -7.78 19.93
CA PRO A 153 8.90 -6.97 21.12
C PRO A 153 7.47 -7.21 21.60
N ALA A 154 7.30 -7.44 22.91
CA ALA A 154 5.98 -7.43 23.52
C ALA A 154 5.28 -6.15 23.06
N SER A 155 4.13 -6.28 22.41
CA SER A 155 3.41 -5.15 21.83
C SER A 155 3.24 -4.08 22.91
N VAL A 156 3.99 -2.99 22.81
CA VAL A 156 3.71 -1.80 23.60
C VAL A 156 2.36 -1.32 23.08
N GLU A 157 1.33 -1.39 23.92
CA GLU A 157 0.06 -0.73 23.66
C GLU A 157 0.34 0.77 23.53
N GLY A 158 0.62 1.23 22.32
CA GLY A 158 0.96 2.62 22.04
C GLY A 158 2.15 2.75 21.11
N ASP A 159 1.87 3.15 19.87
CA ASP A 159 2.71 3.95 18.96
C ASP A 159 2.86 3.45 17.52
N ASP A 160 2.12 2.42 17.09
CA ASP A 160 1.81 2.20 15.67
C ASP A 160 0.29 2.26 15.38
N ALA A 161 -0.37 3.21 16.03
CA ALA A 161 -1.79 3.50 15.90
C ALA A 161 -2.12 4.21 14.56
N GLY A 162 -1.83 3.55 13.45
CA GLY A 162 -2.39 3.86 12.13
C GLY A 162 -3.54 2.94 11.71
N VAL A 163 -3.63 1.74 12.29
CA VAL A 163 -4.59 0.70 11.87
C VAL A 163 -5.18 -0.10 13.04
N ALA A 164 -5.37 0.52 14.21
CA ALA A 164 -6.16 -0.11 15.27
C ALA A 164 -7.63 -0.21 14.82
N GLY A 165 -8.06 -1.41 14.44
CA GLY A 165 -9.49 -1.74 14.23
C GLY A 165 -9.90 -2.39 12.89
N LYS A 166 -8.99 -2.67 11.95
CA LYS A 166 -9.33 -3.45 10.76
C LYS A 166 -8.88 -4.89 10.90
N LYS A 167 -9.84 -5.81 11.05
CA LYS A 167 -9.60 -7.26 10.93
C LYS A 167 -8.82 -7.56 9.64
N PRO A 168 -7.80 -8.44 9.67
CA PRO A 168 -7.00 -8.75 8.50
C PRO A 168 -7.90 -9.29 7.39
N LYS A 169 -7.84 -8.66 6.22
CA LYS A 169 -8.69 -9.03 5.08
C LYS A 169 -8.09 -10.15 4.23
N SER A 170 -6.83 -10.51 4.41
CA SER A 170 -6.12 -11.51 3.60
C SER A 170 -5.87 -12.78 4.42
N GLU A 171 -5.80 -13.95 3.76
CA GLU A 171 -5.49 -15.22 4.45
C GLU A 171 -4.11 -15.15 5.13
N VAL A 172 -3.10 -14.63 4.43
CA VAL A 172 -1.75 -14.39 4.98
C VAL A 172 -1.80 -13.52 6.23
N GLY A 173 -2.62 -12.47 6.26
CA GLY A 173 -2.76 -11.60 7.43
C GLY A 173 -3.41 -12.31 8.62
N ARG A 174 -4.41 -13.16 8.38
CA ARG A 174 -5.05 -13.96 9.45
C ARG A 174 -4.10 -15.00 10.03
N GLU A 175 -3.41 -15.74 9.17
CA GLU A 175 -2.43 -16.73 9.60
C GLU A 175 -1.30 -16.07 10.39
N LEU A 176 -0.80 -14.92 9.94
CA LEU A 176 0.23 -14.17 10.65
C LEU A 176 -0.24 -13.71 12.03
N GLU A 177 -1.48 -13.23 12.15
CA GLU A 177 -2.03 -12.86 13.46
C GLU A 177 -2.21 -14.07 14.38
N TYR A 178 -2.70 -15.20 13.85
CA TYR A 178 -2.86 -16.45 14.59
C TYR A 178 -1.51 -16.97 15.11
N ASN A 179 -0.53 -17.17 14.22
CA ASN A 179 0.78 -17.74 14.59
C ASN A 179 1.62 -16.81 15.48
N MET A 180 1.29 -15.52 15.56
CA MET A 180 1.94 -14.58 16.47
C MET A 180 1.33 -14.59 17.88
N LYS A 181 0.10 -15.07 18.02
CA LYS A 181 -0.62 -15.15 19.30
C LYS A 181 -0.58 -16.54 19.92
N GLU A 182 -0.56 -17.57 19.08
CA GLU A 182 -0.51 -18.96 19.52
C GLU A 182 0.80 -19.27 20.24
N GLU A 183 0.71 -19.98 21.35
CA GLU A 183 1.89 -20.45 22.10
C GLU A 183 2.35 -21.80 21.53
N PHE A 184 3.54 -21.79 20.91
CA PHE A 184 4.19 -23.00 20.42
C PHE A 184 5.39 -23.38 21.28
N ASP A 185 5.66 -24.66 21.45
CA ASP A 185 6.78 -25.19 22.23
C ASP A 185 8.14 -24.73 21.69
N GLU A 186 9.12 -24.55 22.60
CA GLU A 186 10.48 -24.16 22.22
C GLU A 186 11.14 -25.17 21.27
N ALA A 187 10.79 -26.46 21.41
CA ALA A 187 11.23 -27.53 20.52
C ALA A 187 10.70 -27.31 19.10
N HIS A 188 9.41 -27.06 18.94
CA HIS A 188 8.76 -26.79 17.66
C HIS A 188 9.37 -25.58 16.95
N ARG A 189 9.57 -24.47 17.69
CA ARG A 189 10.20 -23.27 17.15
C ARG A 189 11.61 -23.53 16.62
N LYS A 190 12.39 -24.37 17.31
CA LYS A 190 13.71 -24.80 16.85
C LYS A 190 13.62 -25.65 15.57
N VAL A 191 12.63 -26.54 15.45
CA VAL A 191 12.38 -27.33 14.23
C VAL A 191 12.03 -26.40 13.07
N CYS A 192 11.12 -25.45 13.27
CA CYS A 192 10.76 -24.43 12.28
C CYS A 192 11.99 -23.63 11.80
N GLY A 193 12.83 -23.15 12.73
CA GLY A 193 14.06 -22.43 12.38
C GLY A 193 15.09 -23.29 11.64
N LYS A 194 15.15 -24.61 11.91
CA LYS A 194 15.97 -25.55 11.14
C LYS A 194 15.42 -25.75 9.73
N PHE A 195 14.10 -25.85 9.57
CA PHE A 195 13.45 -25.98 8.26
C PHE A 195 13.73 -24.77 7.36
N VAL A 196 13.58 -23.55 7.88
CA VAL A 196 13.92 -22.31 7.13
C VAL A 196 15.37 -22.36 6.62
N LYS A 197 16.32 -22.76 7.47
CA LYS A 197 17.73 -22.91 7.07
C LYS A 197 17.93 -24.04 6.05
N LYS A 198 17.20 -25.15 6.17
CA LYS A 198 17.28 -26.30 5.25
C LYS A 198 16.82 -25.88 3.85
N VAL A 199 15.71 -25.15 3.75
CA VAL A 199 15.20 -24.58 2.48
C VAL A 199 16.23 -23.60 1.90
N ALA A 200 16.73 -22.64 2.69
CA ALA A 200 17.70 -21.66 2.21
C ALA A 200 18.97 -22.32 1.62
N LYS A 201 19.53 -23.31 2.31
CA LYS A 201 20.70 -24.05 1.84
C LYS A 201 20.42 -24.87 0.59
N PHE A 202 19.24 -25.50 0.51
CA PHE A 202 18.83 -26.23 -0.69
C PHE A 202 18.75 -25.29 -1.90
N LEU A 203 18.12 -24.12 -1.74
CA LEU A 203 18.00 -23.13 -2.80
C LEU A 203 19.36 -22.56 -3.21
N LEU A 204 20.25 -22.26 -2.25
CA LEU A 204 21.63 -21.83 -2.55
C LEU A 204 22.36 -22.87 -3.41
N ASN A 205 22.28 -24.15 -3.03
CA ASN A 205 22.96 -25.23 -3.74
C ASN A 205 22.42 -25.49 -5.15
N ASN A 206 21.20 -25.06 -5.46
CA ASN A 206 20.55 -25.25 -6.76
C ASN A 206 20.19 -23.89 -7.40
N LEU A 207 20.90 -22.82 -7.04
CA LEU A 207 20.56 -21.45 -7.44
C LEU A 207 20.62 -21.28 -8.97
N GLU A 208 21.60 -21.93 -9.62
CA GLU A 208 21.79 -21.99 -11.08
C GLU A 208 20.55 -22.49 -11.84
N GLU A 209 19.85 -23.47 -11.29
CA GLU A 209 18.65 -24.03 -11.88
C GLU A 209 17.42 -23.13 -11.64
N PHE A 210 17.32 -22.53 -10.46
CA PHE A 210 16.09 -21.87 -10.02
C PHE A 210 16.03 -20.36 -10.26
N VAL A 211 17.15 -19.69 -10.51
CA VAL A 211 17.17 -18.23 -10.77
C VAL A 211 16.33 -17.85 -11.97
N TRP A 212 16.33 -18.65 -13.02
CA TRP A 212 15.57 -18.38 -14.25
C TRP A 212 14.23 -19.12 -14.32
N ASP A 213 14.01 -20.08 -13.42
CA ASP A 213 12.77 -20.86 -13.39
C ASP A 213 11.62 -20.07 -12.78
N SER A 214 10.45 -20.16 -13.41
CA SER A 214 9.27 -19.40 -13.00
C SER A 214 8.69 -19.83 -11.65
N PHE A 215 9.02 -21.01 -11.10
CA PHE A 215 8.48 -21.50 -9.83
C PHE A 215 9.53 -21.45 -8.72
N GLY A 216 10.72 -22.01 -8.96
CA GLY A 216 11.86 -21.98 -8.06
C GLY A 216 12.29 -20.56 -7.70
N ASN A 217 12.25 -19.63 -8.65
CA ASN A 217 12.56 -18.22 -8.39
C ASN A 217 11.61 -17.60 -7.36
N TYR A 218 10.30 -17.93 -7.38
CA TYR A 218 9.37 -17.46 -6.36
C TYR A 218 9.70 -18.00 -4.96
N VAL A 219 10.18 -19.25 -4.87
CA VAL A 219 10.61 -19.82 -3.59
C VAL A 219 11.88 -19.10 -3.08
N ILE A 220 12.84 -18.79 -3.95
CA ILE A 220 14.04 -18.00 -3.59
C ILE A 220 13.62 -16.62 -3.08
N ARG A 221 12.75 -15.93 -3.81
CA ARG A 221 12.22 -14.61 -3.41
C ARG A 221 11.61 -14.63 -2.01
N GLN A 222 10.73 -15.60 -1.75
CA GLN A 222 10.10 -15.74 -0.43
C GLN A 222 11.13 -16.07 0.64
N CYS A 223 12.12 -16.91 0.33
CA CYS A 223 13.18 -17.28 1.25
C CYS A 223 14.03 -16.07 1.66
N VAL A 224 14.49 -15.27 0.69
CA VAL A 224 15.30 -14.07 0.94
C VAL A 224 14.54 -13.06 1.81
N LEU A 225 13.27 -12.80 1.50
CA LEU A 225 12.43 -11.91 2.31
C LEU A 225 12.22 -12.46 3.74
N ASN A 226 11.92 -13.74 3.88
CA ASN A 226 11.71 -14.37 5.20
C ASN A 226 12.98 -14.39 6.05
N LEU A 227 14.15 -14.61 5.44
CA LEU A 227 15.43 -14.52 6.13
C LEU A 227 15.70 -13.12 6.69
N ALA A 228 15.19 -12.07 6.03
CA ALA A 228 15.25 -10.69 6.50
C ALA A 228 14.07 -10.30 7.42
N GLY A 229 13.11 -11.21 7.66
CA GLY A 229 11.91 -10.93 8.46
C GLY A 229 10.90 -10.04 7.76
N VAL A 230 10.87 -10.01 6.43
CA VAL A 230 9.92 -9.21 5.64
C VAL A 230 8.73 -10.09 5.25
N VAL A 231 7.52 -9.69 5.69
CA VAL A 231 6.27 -10.37 5.35
C VAL A 231 5.38 -9.45 4.52
N GLU A 232 5.10 -9.87 3.30
CA GLU A 232 4.23 -9.15 2.37
C GLU A 232 2.76 -9.57 2.51
N ILE A 233 1.91 -8.64 2.93
CA ILE A 233 0.48 -8.84 3.12
C ILE A 233 -0.26 -8.16 1.96
N LYS A 234 -0.68 -8.97 0.99
CA LYS A 234 -1.43 -8.50 -0.18
C LYS A 234 -2.86 -8.12 0.21
N SER A 235 -3.10 -6.82 0.35
CA SER A 235 -4.42 -6.23 0.62
C SER A 235 -5.28 -6.11 -0.65
N GLY A 236 -5.56 -7.23 -1.33
CA GLY A 236 -6.38 -7.23 -2.55
C GLY A 236 -5.81 -6.42 -3.73
N LYS A 237 -6.51 -6.42 -4.88
CA LYS A 237 -6.02 -5.71 -6.08
C LYS A 237 -6.14 -4.20 -5.87
N GLY A 238 -5.00 -3.51 -5.89
CA GLY A 238 -4.88 -2.04 -5.91
C GLY A 238 -5.09 -1.32 -4.59
N GLU A 239 -5.06 -2.03 -3.46
CA GLU A 239 -4.66 -1.39 -2.19
C GLU A 239 -3.13 -1.47 -2.08
N PRO A 240 -2.49 -0.57 -1.32
CA PRO A 240 -1.06 -0.64 -1.07
C PRO A 240 -0.68 -2.01 -0.50
N LEU A 241 0.48 -2.52 -0.91
CA LEU A 241 1.07 -3.69 -0.27
C LEU A 241 1.39 -3.33 1.17
N GLU A 242 0.84 -4.08 2.12
CA GLU A 242 1.20 -3.94 3.53
C GLU A 242 2.42 -4.82 3.79
N VAL A 243 3.44 -4.27 4.42
CA VAL A 243 4.70 -4.98 4.70
C VAL A 243 4.91 -4.99 6.19
N ARG A 244 4.94 -6.19 6.80
CA ARG A 244 5.27 -6.35 8.21
C ARG A 244 6.74 -6.73 8.34
N LYS A 245 7.47 -5.99 9.18
CA LYS A 245 8.88 -6.23 9.49
C LYS A 245 8.98 -6.94 10.84
N LEU A 246 9.62 -8.11 10.86
CA LEU A 246 9.81 -8.95 12.04
C LEU A 246 11.28 -8.96 12.46
N THR A 247 11.54 -9.12 13.75
CA THR A 247 12.87 -9.43 14.26
C THR A 247 13.19 -10.89 13.97
N VAL A 248 14.40 -11.16 13.45
CA VAL A 248 14.84 -12.49 13.02
C VAL A 248 16.23 -12.82 13.60
N PRO A 249 16.64 -14.10 13.66
CA PRO A 249 17.97 -14.47 14.15
C PRO A 249 19.11 -13.89 13.31
N ASP A 250 20.07 -13.20 13.94
CA ASP A 250 21.24 -12.59 13.27
C ASP A 250 22.02 -13.57 12.38
N LYS A 251 22.05 -14.84 12.75
CA LYS A 251 22.74 -15.89 11.99
C LYS A 251 22.18 -16.09 10.58
N TRP A 252 20.92 -15.71 10.33
CA TRP A 252 20.30 -15.76 9.00
C TRP A 252 20.90 -14.75 8.04
N MET A 253 21.51 -13.69 8.55
CA MET A 253 22.18 -12.68 7.72
C MET A 253 23.28 -13.28 6.84
N LYS A 254 23.99 -14.28 7.35
CA LYS A 254 25.01 -15.01 6.57
C LYS A 254 24.42 -15.67 5.33
N LEU A 255 23.19 -16.19 5.40
CA LEU A 255 22.52 -16.82 4.26
C LEU A 255 22.13 -15.77 3.21
N ILE A 256 21.64 -14.60 3.63
CA ILE A 256 21.33 -13.48 2.71
C ILE A 256 22.61 -13.07 1.98
N ASN A 257 23.72 -12.92 2.70
CA ASN A 257 25.01 -12.55 2.13
C ASN A 257 25.56 -13.62 1.19
N GLU A 258 25.32 -14.91 1.46
CA GLU A 258 25.66 -15.99 0.53
C GLU A 258 24.82 -15.94 -0.76
N PHE A 259 23.51 -15.64 -0.68
CA PHE A 259 22.69 -15.44 -1.88
C PHE A 259 23.20 -14.23 -2.68
N SER A 260 23.42 -13.09 -2.02
CA SER A 260 23.96 -11.88 -2.64
C SER A 260 25.29 -12.17 -3.36
N GLY A 261 26.24 -12.80 -2.66
CA GLY A 261 27.55 -13.11 -3.22
C GLY A 261 27.50 -14.03 -4.44
N ARG A 262 26.62 -15.04 -4.46
CA ARG A 262 26.44 -15.92 -5.63
C ARG A 262 25.79 -15.19 -6.81
N LEU A 263 24.81 -14.33 -6.56
CA LEU A 263 24.20 -13.51 -7.62
C LEU A 263 25.22 -12.52 -8.20
N LEU A 264 26.02 -11.86 -7.36
CA LEU A 264 27.08 -10.94 -7.79
C LEU A 264 28.20 -11.62 -8.59
N ALA A 265 28.48 -12.88 -8.30
CA ALA A 265 29.47 -13.68 -9.03
C ALA A 265 28.92 -14.27 -10.33
N TRP A 266 27.64 -14.03 -10.66
CA TRP A 266 27.01 -14.66 -11.82
C TRP A 266 27.58 -14.12 -13.14
N PRO A 267 28.01 -14.98 -14.08
CA PRO A 267 28.59 -14.53 -15.34
C PRO A 267 27.63 -13.66 -16.17
N GLN A 268 26.34 -14.00 -16.20
CA GLN A 268 25.27 -13.25 -16.87
C GLN A 268 24.55 -12.26 -15.94
N PHE A 269 25.21 -11.72 -14.91
CA PHE A 269 24.58 -10.75 -14.01
C PHE A 269 23.99 -9.54 -14.76
N ALA A 270 24.63 -9.12 -15.86
CA ALA A 270 24.19 -8.01 -16.70
C ALA A 270 22.76 -8.16 -17.24
N ASP A 271 22.27 -9.40 -17.39
CA ASP A 271 20.94 -9.70 -17.92
C ASP A 271 19.87 -9.69 -16.82
N PHE A 272 20.26 -9.80 -15.55
CA PHE A 272 19.32 -9.94 -14.44
C PHE A 272 18.32 -8.78 -14.32
N PRO A 273 18.71 -7.50 -14.49
CA PRO A 273 17.77 -6.39 -14.40
C PRO A 273 16.68 -6.42 -15.48
N TYR A 274 16.96 -7.04 -16.61
CA TYR A 274 16.13 -6.98 -17.81
C TYR A 274 15.12 -8.14 -17.89
N ASN A 275 15.35 -9.24 -17.17
CA ASN A 275 14.37 -10.32 -17.08
C ASN A 275 13.36 -10.12 -15.93
N GLU A 276 12.07 -10.36 -16.20
CA GLU A 276 10.97 -10.15 -15.25
C GLU A 276 11.12 -10.94 -13.94
N PHE A 277 11.77 -12.11 -13.99
CA PHE A 277 11.94 -12.95 -12.81
C PHE A 277 13.15 -12.55 -11.96
N THR A 278 14.28 -12.36 -12.61
CA THR A 278 15.55 -12.03 -11.93
C THR A 278 15.57 -10.60 -11.44
N SER A 279 14.92 -9.66 -12.13
CA SER A 279 14.79 -8.28 -11.66
C SER A 279 14.07 -8.21 -10.32
N VAL A 280 12.95 -8.94 -10.18
CA VAL A 280 12.20 -8.96 -8.91
C VAL A 280 12.97 -9.72 -7.82
N LEU A 281 13.77 -10.73 -8.19
CA LEU A 281 14.69 -11.36 -7.23
C LEU A 281 15.72 -10.34 -6.69
N LEU A 282 16.30 -9.51 -7.56
CA LEU A 282 17.21 -8.44 -7.15
C LEU A 282 16.50 -7.36 -6.32
N GLN A 283 15.25 -7.01 -6.64
CA GLN A 283 14.43 -6.11 -5.81
C GLN A 283 14.24 -6.67 -4.38
N ASN A 284 13.95 -7.97 -4.26
CA ASN A 284 13.82 -8.64 -2.98
C ASN A 284 15.15 -8.72 -2.24
N MET A 285 16.26 -8.91 -2.96
CA MET A 285 17.60 -8.89 -2.38
C MET A 285 17.95 -7.51 -1.81
N LEU A 286 17.73 -6.43 -2.57
CA LEU A 286 17.94 -5.06 -2.10
C LEU A 286 17.07 -4.74 -0.87
N THR A 287 15.81 -5.18 -0.87
CA THR A 287 14.90 -5.02 0.27
C THR A 287 15.39 -5.79 1.50
N ALA A 288 15.86 -7.02 1.31
CA ALA A 288 16.40 -7.84 2.39
C ALA A 288 17.68 -7.24 2.99
N LEU A 289 18.60 -6.76 2.15
CA LEU A 289 19.85 -6.13 2.59
C LEU A 289 19.62 -4.78 3.30
N GLU A 290 18.65 -3.96 2.85
CA GLU A 290 18.22 -2.75 3.57
C GLU A 290 17.69 -3.10 4.95
N ARG A 291 16.78 -4.08 5.00
CA ARG A 291 16.16 -4.53 6.25
C ARG A 291 17.19 -5.08 7.24
N SER A 292 18.22 -5.74 6.74
CA SER A 292 19.32 -6.27 7.54
C SER A 292 20.46 -5.28 7.78
N GLU A 293 20.30 -4.02 7.35
CA GLU A 293 21.25 -2.91 7.54
C GLU A 293 22.66 -3.16 6.96
N ASP A 294 22.80 -4.02 5.94
CA ASP A 294 24.08 -4.32 5.30
C ASP A 294 24.38 -3.38 4.14
N LYS A 295 24.84 -2.19 4.53
CA LYS A 295 25.22 -1.12 3.61
C LYS A 295 26.33 -1.53 2.63
N TYR A 296 27.23 -2.41 3.05
CA TYR A 296 28.34 -2.86 2.21
C TYR A 296 27.84 -3.72 1.04
N GLN A 297 26.98 -4.70 1.31
CA GLN A 297 26.39 -5.53 0.26
C GLN A 297 25.44 -4.72 -0.65
N LEU A 298 24.67 -3.77 -0.09
CA LEU A 298 23.86 -2.85 -0.88
C LEU A 298 24.70 -2.05 -1.87
N GLN A 299 25.82 -1.49 -1.39
CA GLN A 299 26.74 -0.74 -2.24
C GLN A 299 27.35 -1.64 -3.32
N LEU A 300 27.76 -2.87 -2.98
CA LEU A 300 28.36 -3.81 -3.93
C LEU A 300 27.39 -4.20 -5.06
N ILE A 301 26.13 -4.51 -4.74
CA ILE A 301 25.09 -4.75 -5.75
C ILE A 301 24.83 -3.47 -6.55
N GLY A 302 24.73 -2.32 -5.90
CA GLY A 302 24.54 -1.03 -6.56
C GLY A 302 25.64 -0.75 -7.58
N ASP A 303 26.91 -0.85 -7.19
CA ASP A 303 28.06 -0.62 -8.06
C ASP A 303 28.05 -1.59 -9.25
N LYS A 304 27.78 -2.87 -9.02
CA LYS A 304 27.71 -3.87 -10.09
C LYS A 304 26.57 -3.57 -11.07
N LEU A 305 25.37 -3.26 -10.56
CA LEU A 305 24.23 -2.86 -11.39
C LEU A 305 24.54 -1.62 -12.23
N MET A 306 25.18 -0.61 -11.64
CA MET A 306 25.54 0.61 -12.34
C MET A 306 26.55 0.34 -13.46
N ASN A 307 27.61 -0.40 -13.17
CA ASN A 307 28.74 -0.56 -14.09
C ASN A 307 28.51 -1.64 -15.16
N GLU A 308 27.81 -2.73 -14.83
CA GLU A 308 27.63 -3.88 -15.73
C GLU A 308 26.22 -3.94 -16.35
N SER A 309 25.30 -3.03 -16.00
CA SER A 309 23.92 -3.07 -16.52
C SER A 309 23.38 -1.69 -16.86
N PHE A 310 23.16 -0.83 -15.86
CA PHE A 310 22.33 0.36 -16.02
C PHE A 310 22.94 1.42 -16.93
N LEU A 311 24.27 1.62 -16.85
CA LEU A 311 24.99 2.62 -17.64
C LEU A 311 25.38 2.13 -19.03
N LEU A 312 25.14 0.87 -19.36
CA LEU A 312 25.40 0.37 -20.70
C LEU A 312 24.55 1.16 -21.70
N GLU A 313 25.05 1.26 -22.92
CA GLU A 313 24.26 1.82 -24.00
C GLU A 313 23.17 0.83 -24.43
N ALA A 314 22.07 1.40 -24.89
CA ALA A 314 21.08 0.71 -25.70
C ALA A 314 21.77 -0.11 -26.81
N GLU A 315 21.34 -1.36 -27.02
CA GLU A 315 21.63 -2.06 -28.27
C GLU A 315 20.96 -1.30 -29.42
N GLU A 316 21.62 -1.25 -30.58
CA GLU A 316 21.08 -0.60 -31.77
C GLU A 316 19.80 -1.33 -32.21
N PRO A 317 18.77 -0.61 -32.68
CA PRO A 317 17.52 -1.21 -33.11
C PRO A 317 17.76 -2.28 -34.16
N GLU A 318 17.16 -3.46 -33.98
CA GLU A 318 17.34 -4.59 -34.90
C GLU A 318 16.46 -4.46 -36.17
N ASP A 319 15.41 -3.63 -36.11
CA ASP A 319 14.37 -3.53 -37.14
C ASP A 319 14.10 -2.09 -37.61
N GLU A 320 13.74 -1.94 -38.90
CA GLU A 320 13.53 -0.65 -39.59
C GLU A 320 12.50 0.27 -38.90
N GLU A 321 11.47 -0.27 -38.22
CA GLU A 321 10.47 0.54 -37.49
C GLU A 321 11.02 1.18 -36.20
N GLU A 322 12.07 0.61 -35.61
CA GLU A 322 12.74 1.17 -34.44
C GLU A 322 13.83 2.15 -34.85
N GLU A 323 14.51 1.90 -35.99
CA GLU A 323 15.39 2.86 -36.64
C GLU A 323 14.66 4.16 -37.01
N GLU A 324 13.47 4.08 -37.61
CA GLU A 324 12.66 5.27 -37.97
C GLU A 324 12.28 6.11 -36.72
N LYS A 325 11.97 5.46 -35.59
CA LYS A 325 11.69 6.15 -34.31
C LYS A 325 12.94 6.77 -33.69
N GLU A 326 14.10 6.13 -33.82
CA GLU A 326 15.37 6.72 -33.40
C GLU A 326 15.75 7.91 -34.27
N GLU A 327 15.50 7.85 -35.58
CA GLU A 327 15.74 8.97 -36.51
C GLU A 327 14.87 10.19 -36.23
N GLU A 328 13.60 10.01 -35.83
CA GLU A 328 12.72 11.09 -35.35
C GLU A 328 13.18 11.70 -34.01
N SER A 329 14.03 11.00 -33.26
CA SER A 329 14.49 11.37 -31.92
C SER A 329 15.90 11.98 -31.85
N LYS A 330 16.51 12.33 -33.00
CA LYS A 330 17.91 12.82 -33.09
C LYS A 330 18.27 14.01 -32.19
N ASP A 331 17.28 14.77 -31.71
CA ASP A 331 17.45 15.89 -30.76
C ASP A 331 17.30 15.49 -29.27
N GLN A 332 16.97 14.23 -28.96
CA GLN A 332 16.79 13.74 -27.58
C GLN A 332 18.09 13.12 -27.01
N PRO A 333 18.38 13.30 -25.72
CA PRO A 333 19.57 12.70 -25.11
C PRO A 333 19.44 11.17 -25.06
N LYS A 334 20.46 10.45 -25.57
CA LYS A 334 20.54 8.99 -25.46
C LYS A 334 20.38 8.55 -24.00
N LEU A 335 19.40 7.70 -23.74
CA LEU A 335 19.08 7.23 -22.39
C LEU A 335 19.92 5.97 -22.06
N PRO A 336 20.40 5.83 -20.82
CA PRO A 336 21.05 4.59 -20.36
C PRO A 336 20.13 3.36 -20.47
N LYS A 337 20.70 2.16 -20.67
CA LYS A 337 19.98 0.88 -20.87
C LYS A 337 18.92 0.60 -19.81
N VAL A 338 19.12 1.05 -18.56
CA VAL A 338 18.14 0.88 -17.46
C VAL A 338 16.73 1.39 -17.79
N PHE A 339 16.60 2.39 -18.64
CA PHE A 339 15.31 3.02 -18.97
C PHE A 339 14.57 2.34 -20.12
N GLN A 340 15.11 1.28 -20.70
CA GLN A 340 14.53 0.61 -21.88
C GLN A 340 13.46 -0.43 -21.52
N GLN A 341 13.52 -1.02 -20.33
CA GLN A 341 12.58 -2.07 -19.92
C GLN A 341 11.93 -1.79 -18.58
N ASP A 342 10.66 -2.17 -18.46
CA ASP A 342 9.89 -2.04 -17.23
C ASP A 342 10.55 -2.80 -16.06
N SER A 343 11.11 -3.98 -16.32
CA SER A 343 11.83 -4.81 -15.34
C SER A 343 13.00 -4.06 -14.70
N SER A 344 13.85 -3.41 -15.50
CA SER A 344 15.03 -2.68 -15.01
C SER A 344 14.64 -1.37 -14.33
N VAL A 345 13.63 -0.67 -14.83
CA VAL A 345 13.10 0.55 -14.20
C VAL A 345 12.53 0.25 -12.81
N ARG A 346 11.80 -0.85 -12.63
CA ARG A 346 11.30 -1.26 -11.31
C ARG A 346 12.41 -1.62 -10.33
N LEU A 347 13.48 -2.25 -10.81
CA LEU A 347 14.67 -2.49 -10.00
C LEU A 347 15.35 -1.18 -9.58
N LEU A 348 15.49 -0.23 -10.52
CA LEU A 348 16.01 1.10 -10.23
C LEU A 348 15.15 1.84 -9.19
N GLU A 349 13.82 1.73 -9.25
CA GLU A 349 12.91 2.30 -8.25
C GLU A 349 13.20 1.77 -6.83
N VAL A 350 13.49 0.48 -6.68
CA VAL A 350 13.85 -0.11 -5.38
C VAL A 350 15.25 0.36 -4.95
N LEU A 351 16.23 0.38 -5.86
CA LEU A 351 17.57 0.85 -5.56
C LEU A 351 17.59 2.32 -5.09
N LEU A 352 16.81 3.19 -5.74
CA LEU A 352 16.62 4.59 -5.32
C LEU A 352 16.05 4.73 -3.90
N ALA A 353 15.28 3.75 -3.44
CA ALA A 353 14.66 3.76 -2.12
C ALA A 353 15.61 3.33 -0.99
N VAL A 354 16.59 2.49 -1.31
CA VAL A 354 17.46 1.84 -0.32
C VAL A 354 18.91 2.30 -0.39
N ALA A 355 19.28 3.03 -1.44
CA ALA A 355 20.64 3.54 -1.62
C ALA A 355 21.05 4.49 -0.50
N ASP A 356 22.34 4.44 -0.14
CA ASP A 356 22.93 5.44 0.74
C ASP A 356 22.93 6.82 0.05
N PRO A 357 22.89 7.93 0.83
CA PRO A 357 22.88 9.29 0.27
C PRO A 357 24.00 9.61 -0.73
N ASP A 358 25.23 9.14 -0.51
CA ASP A 358 26.36 9.43 -1.38
C ASP A 358 26.24 8.65 -2.70
N PHE A 359 25.94 7.35 -2.63
CA PHE A 359 25.66 6.54 -3.82
C PHE A 359 24.45 7.06 -4.61
N PHE A 360 23.37 7.46 -3.92
CA PHE A 360 22.19 8.06 -4.55
C PHE A 360 22.56 9.31 -5.34
N LYS A 361 23.37 10.20 -4.76
CA LYS A 361 23.79 11.43 -5.41
C LYS A 361 24.75 11.18 -6.57
N ASP A 362 25.82 10.45 -6.31
CA ASP A 362 26.96 10.36 -7.22
C ASP A 362 26.80 9.31 -8.31
N GLN A 363 26.13 8.20 -8.02
CA GLN A 363 25.89 7.12 -8.98
C GLN A 363 24.52 7.24 -9.62
N LEU A 364 23.45 7.32 -8.82
CA LEU A 364 22.09 7.29 -9.37
C LEU A 364 21.72 8.63 -10.02
N TYR A 365 21.70 9.71 -9.25
CA TYR A 365 21.24 11.01 -9.75
C TYR A 365 22.14 11.57 -10.84
N LYS A 366 23.43 11.78 -10.56
CA LYS A 366 24.36 12.42 -11.52
C LYS A 366 24.50 11.64 -12.83
N LYS A 367 24.58 10.30 -12.79
CA LYS A 367 24.82 9.50 -14.00
C LYS A 367 23.55 9.14 -14.77
N LEU A 368 22.44 8.84 -14.07
CA LEU A 368 21.21 8.39 -14.73
C LEU A 368 20.21 9.52 -15.01
N PHE A 369 20.08 10.50 -14.11
CA PHE A 369 18.96 11.44 -14.14
C PHE A 369 19.35 12.87 -14.51
N GLN A 370 20.52 13.35 -14.08
CA GLN A 370 20.94 14.73 -14.30
C GLN A 370 20.97 15.07 -15.80
N GLY A 371 20.30 16.16 -16.18
CA GLY A 371 20.15 16.59 -17.57
C GLY A 371 19.11 15.79 -18.38
N LYS A 372 18.42 14.83 -17.76
CA LYS A 372 17.42 13.95 -18.39
C LYS A 372 16.07 13.99 -17.67
N ILE A 373 15.87 14.86 -16.68
CA ILE A 373 14.67 14.83 -15.84
C ILE A 373 13.40 15.08 -16.65
N LEU A 374 13.41 16.09 -17.53
CA LEU A 374 12.26 16.44 -18.35
C LEU A 374 11.86 15.32 -19.33
N PRO A 375 12.74 14.79 -20.19
CA PRO A 375 12.37 13.71 -21.10
C PRO A 375 11.91 12.46 -20.34
N LEU A 376 12.57 12.10 -19.23
CA LEU A 376 12.14 10.97 -18.39
C LEU A 376 10.76 11.20 -17.77
N SER A 377 10.41 12.43 -17.44
CA SER A 377 9.08 12.79 -16.91
C SER A 377 7.98 12.72 -17.98
N LYS A 378 8.32 12.94 -19.25
CA LYS A 378 7.39 12.89 -20.39
C LYS A 378 7.15 11.48 -20.92
N SER A 379 8.02 10.52 -20.61
CA SER A 379 7.85 9.14 -21.08
C SER A 379 7.01 8.27 -20.11
N ARG A 380 6.13 7.45 -20.71
CA ARG A 380 5.20 6.58 -19.97
C ARG A 380 5.93 5.50 -19.16
N GLY A 381 7.05 4.98 -19.67
CA GLY A 381 7.84 3.93 -18.99
C GLY A 381 8.69 4.48 -17.85
N THR A 382 9.15 5.73 -17.94
CA THR A 382 10.21 6.25 -17.06
C THR A 382 9.73 7.27 -16.03
N ASN A 383 8.54 7.86 -16.19
CA ASN A 383 8.05 8.90 -15.25
C ASN A 383 7.93 8.38 -13.80
N PHE A 384 7.71 7.08 -13.60
CA PHE A 384 7.69 6.47 -12.27
C PHE A 384 9.07 6.45 -11.60
N ALA A 385 10.15 6.30 -12.38
CA ALA A 385 11.51 6.43 -11.87
C ALA A 385 11.77 7.87 -11.37
N VAL A 386 11.26 8.89 -12.07
CA VAL A 386 11.35 10.29 -11.63
C VAL A 386 10.53 10.53 -10.37
N GLN A 387 9.31 9.99 -10.27
CA GLN A 387 8.52 10.04 -9.04
C GLN A 387 9.28 9.41 -7.88
N LYS A 388 9.89 8.24 -8.10
CA LYS A 388 10.64 7.54 -7.07
C LYS A 388 11.93 8.25 -6.68
N LEU A 389 12.63 8.87 -7.63
CA LEU A 389 13.75 9.77 -7.37
C LEU A 389 13.27 10.89 -6.43
N LEU A 390 12.24 11.66 -6.83
CA LEU A 390 11.68 12.77 -6.07
C LEU A 390 11.23 12.37 -4.65
N ASP A 391 10.65 11.17 -4.50
CA ASP A 391 10.20 10.66 -3.21
C ASP A 391 11.37 10.39 -2.24
N ASN A 392 12.59 10.14 -2.74
CA ASN A 392 13.77 9.76 -1.93
C ASN A 392 14.89 10.82 -1.87
N ILE A 393 14.75 11.97 -2.56
CA ILE A 393 15.74 13.06 -2.42
C ILE A 393 15.76 13.59 -0.98
N ALA A 394 16.98 13.71 -0.44
CA ALA A 394 17.29 14.38 0.82
C ALA A 394 18.09 15.70 0.64
N ASP A 395 18.80 15.87 -0.49
CA ASP A 395 19.63 17.04 -0.77
C ASP A 395 18.83 18.16 -1.47
N LYS A 396 18.83 19.36 -0.87
CA LYS A 396 18.13 20.53 -1.42
C LYS A 396 18.71 20.97 -2.78
N HIS A 397 20.02 20.88 -2.96
CA HIS A 397 20.65 21.31 -4.22
C HIS A 397 20.26 20.40 -5.39
N ILE A 398 20.08 19.10 -5.14
CA ILE A 398 19.54 18.18 -6.15
C ILE A 398 18.12 18.61 -6.56
N LEU A 399 17.27 18.94 -5.58
CA LEU A 399 15.93 19.43 -5.87
C LEU A 399 15.95 20.74 -6.66
N GLU A 400 16.83 21.68 -6.30
CA GLU A 400 17.00 22.95 -7.03
C GLU A 400 17.39 22.73 -8.51
N HIS A 401 18.29 21.79 -8.79
CA HIS A 401 18.69 21.45 -10.16
C HIS A 401 17.56 20.76 -10.94
N ILE A 402 16.80 19.87 -10.29
CA ILE A 402 15.61 19.26 -10.89
C ILE A 402 14.60 20.33 -11.29
N PHE A 403 14.40 21.36 -10.46
CA PHE A 403 13.54 22.49 -10.83
C PHE A 403 14.04 23.22 -12.07
N SER A 404 15.33 23.49 -12.22
CA SER A 404 15.85 24.13 -13.44
C SER A 404 15.64 23.30 -14.70
N GLU A 405 15.63 21.97 -14.60
CA GLU A 405 15.33 21.09 -15.74
C GLU A 405 13.82 21.04 -16.09
N LEU A 406 12.94 21.35 -15.13
CA LEU A 406 11.49 21.26 -15.27
C LEU A 406 10.79 22.59 -15.53
N ASP A 407 11.52 23.72 -15.53
CA ASP A 407 10.94 25.07 -15.55
C ASP A 407 9.93 25.30 -16.68
N ASP A 408 10.26 24.88 -17.91
CA ASP A 408 9.38 25.06 -19.08
C ASP A 408 8.59 23.79 -19.45
N GLY A 409 8.65 22.75 -18.61
CA GLY A 409 8.12 21.42 -18.93
C GLY A 409 6.90 20.97 -18.14
N LEU A 410 6.55 21.67 -17.05
CA LEU A 410 5.50 21.22 -16.12
C LEU A 410 4.12 21.16 -16.78
N GLU A 411 3.79 22.11 -17.66
CA GLU A 411 2.51 22.13 -18.38
C GLU A 411 2.35 20.88 -19.25
N GLU A 412 3.37 20.52 -20.01
CA GLU A 412 3.34 19.34 -20.88
C GLU A 412 3.24 18.04 -20.07
N ILE A 413 3.93 17.95 -18.93
CA ILE A 413 3.80 16.81 -17.99
C ILE A 413 2.34 16.66 -17.50
N LEU A 414 1.66 17.78 -17.21
CA LEU A 414 0.24 17.77 -16.82
C LEU A 414 -0.65 17.33 -17.99
N GLN A 415 -0.41 17.85 -19.20
CA GLN A 415 -1.18 17.50 -20.41
C GLN A 415 -1.04 16.01 -20.78
N LEU A 416 0.16 15.43 -20.63
CA LEU A 416 0.43 14.00 -20.81
C LEU A 416 -0.20 13.12 -19.71
N GLY A 417 -0.75 13.71 -18.65
CA GLY A 417 -1.36 12.99 -17.54
C GLY A 417 -0.34 12.39 -16.55
N HIS A 418 0.95 12.73 -16.67
CA HIS A 418 2.03 12.29 -15.79
C HIS A 418 2.05 13.07 -14.45
N THR A 419 0.85 13.35 -13.94
CA THR A 419 0.56 14.15 -12.74
C THR A 419 1.19 13.60 -11.46
N GLY A 420 1.62 12.33 -11.46
CA GLY A 420 2.37 11.73 -10.35
C GLY A 420 3.71 12.43 -10.12
N VAL A 421 4.40 12.83 -11.18
CA VAL A 421 5.66 13.60 -11.10
C VAL A 421 5.44 14.91 -10.35
N VAL A 422 4.37 15.64 -10.68
CA VAL A 422 4.01 16.91 -10.03
C VAL A 422 3.64 16.70 -8.56
N ALA A 423 2.94 15.60 -8.23
CA ALA A 423 2.62 15.25 -6.85
C ALA A 423 3.85 14.90 -6.02
N SER A 424 4.78 14.10 -6.55
CA SER A 424 6.05 13.79 -5.87
C SER A 424 6.93 15.02 -5.74
N LEU A 425 6.92 15.93 -6.72
CA LEU A 425 7.63 17.21 -6.65
C LEU A 425 7.07 18.09 -5.52
N ALA A 426 5.74 18.17 -5.38
CA ALA A 426 5.08 18.89 -4.29
C ALA A 426 5.47 18.32 -2.91
N LYS A 427 5.47 16.99 -2.77
CA LYS A 427 5.87 16.30 -1.54
C LYS A 427 7.35 16.55 -1.20
N ALA A 428 8.24 16.51 -2.20
CA ALA A 428 9.65 16.83 -2.01
C ALA A 428 9.84 18.27 -1.52
N CYS A 429 9.11 19.22 -2.09
CA CYS A 429 9.13 20.63 -1.65
C CYS A 429 8.65 20.80 -0.20
N ALA A 430 7.61 20.06 0.21
CA ALA A 430 7.14 20.05 1.59
C ALA A 430 8.21 19.46 2.53
N ARG A 431 8.67 18.24 2.23
CA ARG A 431 9.64 17.48 3.03
C ARG A 431 10.96 18.23 3.24
N LEU A 432 11.51 18.85 2.19
CA LEU A 432 12.79 19.55 2.25
C LEU A 432 12.67 21.04 2.57
N SER A 433 11.43 21.58 2.62
CA SER A 433 11.18 23.01 2.78
C SER A 433 12.01 23.85 1.80
N CYS A 434 11.99 23.45 0.53
CA CYS A 434 12.83 24.00 -0.55
C CYS A 434 11.97 24.17 -1.82
N GLN A 435 12.25 25.20 -2.62
CA GLN A 435 11.55 25.54 -3.88
C GLN A 435 10.00 25.64 -3.81
N GLN A 436 9.42 25.77 -2.61
CA GLN A 436 7.98 25.82 -2.39
C GLN A 436 7.25 26.93 -3.16
N GLY A 437 7.81 28.15 -3.17
CA GLY A 437 7.22 29.28 -3.91
C GLY A 437 7.32 29.08 -5.42
N LYS A 438 8.46 28.55 -5.89
CA LYS A 438 8.68 28.23 -7.30
C LYS A 438 7.73 27.14 -7.78
N PHE A 439 7.52 26.10 -6.98
CA PHE A 439 6.53 25.05 -7.25
C PHE A 439 5.12 25.61 -7.42
N ILE A 440 4.65 26.47 -6.49
CA ILE A 440 3.32 27.08 -6.61
C ILE A 440 3.23 27.87 -7.91
N LYS A 441 4.23 28.69 -8.23
CA LYS A 441 4.25 29.47 -9.47
C LYS A 441 4.11 28.55 -10.70
N LEU A 442 5.01 27.57 -10.86
CA LEU A 442 4.99 26.65 -12.00
C LEU A 442 3.67 25.87 -12.12
N LEU A 443 3.13 25.39 -11.00
CA LEU A 443 1.84 24.70 -10.98
C LEU A 443 0.71 25.60 -11.48
N LEU A 444 0.67 26.86 -11.05
CA LEU A 444 -0.38 27.79 -11.45
C LEU A 444 -0.20 28.29 -12.89
N ASP A 445 1.04 28.45 -13.34
CA ASP A 445 1.36 28.79 -14.72
C ASP A 445 0.92 27.64 -15.65
N GLY A 446 1.31 26.38 -15.34
CA GLY A 446 0.92 25.21 -16.15
C GLY A 446 -0.57 24.82 -16.07
N LEU A 447 -1.29 25.30 -15.07
CA LEU A 447 -2.76 25.19 -14.99
C LEU A 447 -3.49 26.43 -15.51
N HIS A 448 -2.77 27.46 -15.96
CA HIS A 448 -3.35 28.73 -16.42
C HIS A 448 -4.27 29.36 -15.36
N ALA A 449 -3.91 29.20 -14.08
CA ALA A 449 -4.74 29.53 -12.91
C ALA A 449 -4.11 30.61 -12.01
N ALA A 450 -3.07 31.31 -12.47
CA ALA A 450 -2.36 32.30 -11.66
C ALA A 450 -3.22 33.51 -11.26
N GLU A 451 -4.13 33.97 -12.13
CA GLU A 451 -4.88 35.23 -11.97
C GLU A 451 -6.39 35.02 -11.75
N VAL A 452 -6.85 33.78 -11.55
CA VAL A 452 -8.27 33.48 -11.37
C VAL A 452 -8.72 33.63 -9.91
N GLY A 453 -10.02 33.85 -9.70
CA GLY A 453 -10.63 33.92 -8.37
C GLY A 453 -10.52 32.61 -7.56
N GLY A 454 -10.63 32.71 -6.24
CA GLY A 454 -10.35 31.61 -5.30
C GLY A 454 -11.06 30.28 -5.61
N GLU A 455 -12.35 30.32 -5.94
CA GLU A 455 -13.13 29.12 -6.28
C GLU A 455 -12.61 28.43 -7.56
N LYS A 456 -12.30 29.20 -8.61
CA LYS A 456 -11.73 28.68 -9.86
C LYS A 456 -10.32 28.14 -9.64
N LEU A 457 -9.52 28.81 -8.81
CA LEU A 457 -8.18 28.38 -8.45
C LEU A 457 -8.22 27.03 -7.71
N LEU A 458 -9.05 26.91 -6.68
CA LEU A 458 -9.20 25.69 -5.89
C LEU A 458 -9.63 24.51 -6.76
N THR A 459 -10.66 24.71 -7.60
CA THR A 459 -11.17 23.67 -8.48
C THR A 459 -10.16 23.26 -9.55
N SER A 460 -9.38 24.20 -10.11
CA SER A 460 -8.32 23.91 -11.09
C SER A 460 -7.21 23.05 -10.48
N VAL A 461 -6.76 23.36 -9.25
CA VAL A 461 -5.75 22.56 -8.55
C VAL A 461 -6.28 21.17 -8.18
N LEU A 462 -7.51 21.08 -7.66
CA LEU A 462 -8.10 19.79 -7.27
C LEU A 462 -8.36 18.87 -8.46
N LYS A 463 -8.70 19.43 -9.63
CA LYS A 463 -8.99 18.66 -10.86
C LYS A 463 -7.76 18.50 -11.77
N LEU A 464 -6.69 19.28 -11.52
CA LEU A 464 -5.49 19.38 -12.37
C LEU A 464 -5.84 19.71 -13.83
N MET A 465 -6.69 20.71 -14.00
CA MET A 465 -7.18 21.16 -15.31
C MET A 465 -7.24 22.70 -15.34
N PRO A 466 -7.07 23.33 -16.51
CA PRO A 466 -7.29 24.76 -16.65
C PRO A 466 -8.73 25.18 -16.32
N PRO A 467 -8.95 26.41 -15.82
CA PRO A 467 -10.27 26.92 -15.45
C PRO A 467 -11.33 26.79 -16.57
N GLU A 468 -10.93 27.01 -17.82
CA GLU A 468 -11.79 26.94 -19.01
C GLU A 468 -12.25 25.52 -19.29
N VAL A 469 -11.39 24.54 -19.02
CA VAL A 469 -11.69 23.11 -19.17
C VAL A 469 -12.60 22.65 -18.03
N VAL A 470 -12.31 23.09 -16.79
CA VAL A 470 -13.16 22.79 -15.62
C VAL A 470 -14.58 23.31 -15.83
N ALA A 471 -14.75 24.51 -16.40
CA ALA A 471 -16.05 25.09 -16.70
C ALA A 471 -16.87 24.27 -17.72
N LYS A 472 -16.20 23.57 -18.65
CA LYS A 472 -16.85 22.68 -19.63
C LYS A 472 -17.12 21.28 -19.06
N GLN A 473 -16.44 20.91 -17.98
CA GLN A 473 -16.52 19.60 -17.33
C GLN A 473 -16.88 19.74 -15.85
N GLU A 474 -18.02 20.38 -15.55
CA GLU A 474 -18.44 20.61 -14.16
C GLU A 474 -18.55 19.31 -13.35
N SER A 475 -18.98 18.22 -13.99
CA SER A 475 -19.10 16.88 -13.39
C SER A 475 -17.78 16.13 -13.17
N ALA A 476 -16.63 16.70 -13.60
CA ALA A 476 -15.33 16.09 -13.38
C ALA A 476 -15.05 15.90 -11.89
N GLN A 477 -14.58 14.71 -11.52
CA GLN A 477 -14.26 14.35 -10.14
C GLN A 477 -12.92 14.95 -9.70
N ILE A 478 -12.73 15.08 -8.39
CA ILE A 478 -11.44 15.49 -7.82
C ILE A 478 -10.35 14.49 -8.26
N HIS A 479 -9.21 15.01 -8.72
CA HIS A 479 -8.05 14.19 -9.07
C HIS A 479 -7.28 13.81 -7.80
N ILE A 480 -6.83 12.56 -7.69
CA ILE A 480 -6.11 12.10 -6.49
C ILE A 480 -4.82 12.88 -6.28
N HIS A 481 -4.03 13.08 -7.35
CA HIS A 481 -2.83 13.90 -7.29
C HIS A 481 -3.14 15.38 -7.04
N GLY A 482 -4.27 15.92 -7.53
CA GLY A 482 -4.67 17.30 -7.24
C GLY A 482 -4.94 17.51 -5.74
N SER A 483 -5.61 16.56 -5.10
CA SER A 483 -5.79 16.56 -3.64
C SER A 483 -4.45 16.44 -2.88
N ILE A 484 -3.56 15.53 -3.29
CA ILE A 484 -2.25 15.34 -2.66
C ILE A 484 -1.36 16.58 -2.81
N ILE A 485 -1.37 17.22 -3.98
CA ILE A 485 -0.66 18.47 -4.26
C ILE A 485 -1.17 19.56 -3.34
N LEU A 486 -2.50 19.76 -3.25
CA LEU A 486 -3.08 20.77 -2.36
C LEU A 486 -2.73 20.51 -0.90
N GLN A 487 -2.81 19.25 -0.44
CA GLN A 487 -2.41 18.88 0.92
C GLN A 487 -0.94 19.21 1.20
N SER A 488 -0.06 18.95 0.24
CA SER A 488 1.38 19.25 0.36
C SER A 488 1.63 20.76 0.37
N VAL A 489 0.95 21.52 -0.49
CA VAL A 489 1.04 22.99 -0.53
C VAL A 489 0.54 23.63 0.75
N LEU A 490 -0.50 23.09 1.38
CA LEU A 490 -0.99 23.56 2.68
C LEU A 490 0.05 23.40 3.80
N ASP A 491 1.01 22.49 3.63
CA ASP A 491 2.14 22.30 4.54
C ASP A 491 3.42 23.01 4.09
N PHE A 492 3.33 23.92 3.12
CA PHE A 492 4.43 24.83 2.79
C PHE A 492 4.53 25.97 3.81
N ASN A 493 5.70 26.59 3.91
CA ASN A 493 5.95 27.70 4.82
C ASN A 493 5.01 28.90 4.59
N LYS A 494 4.56 29.11 3.36
CA LYS A 494 3.71 30.24 2.94
C LYS A 494 2.55 29.75 2.04
N PRO A 495 1.51 29.08 2.59
CA PRO A 495 0.42 28.49 1.81
C PRO A 495 -0.71 29.50 1.48
N ILE A 496 -0.47 30.80 1.71
CA ILE A 496 -1.49 31.86 1.83
C ILE A 496 -2.46 31.89 0.65
N LYS A 497 -1.95 31.81 -0.58
CA LYS A 497 -2.78 31.90 -1.79
C LYS A 497 -3.84 30.79 -1.84
N LEU A 498 -3.47 29.55 -1.51
CA LEU A 498 -4.38 28.41 -1.52
C LEU A 498 -5.27 28.35 -0.27
N VAL A 499 -4.77 28.83 0.87
CA VAL A 499 -5.60 29.03 2.07
C VAL A 499 -6.72 30.03 1.79
N SER A 500 -6.42 31.17 1.16
CA SER A 500 -7.44 32.14 0.74
C SER A 500 -8.39 31.54 -0.29
N ALA A 501 -7.89 30.82 -1.29
CA ALA A 501 -8.73 30.15 -2.29
C ALA A 501 -9.79 29.23 -1.67
N ILE A 502 -9.40 28.45 -0.64
CA ILE A 502 -10.33 27.62 0.13
C ILE A 502 -11.36 28.50 0.86
N LEU A 503 -10.93 29.54 1.55
CA LEU A 503 -11.81 30.41 2.35
C LEU A 503 -12.72 31.33 1.51
N ASP A 504 -12.38 31.55 0.24
CA ASP A 504 -13.15 32.36 -0.71
C ASP A 504 -14.16 31.51 -1.49
N THR A 505 -14.04 30.18 -1.44
CA THR A 505 -14.99 29.25 -2.10
C THR A 505 -16.27 29.17 -1.28
N LYS A 506 -17.45 29.19 -1.91
CA LYS A 506 -18.75 29.12 -1.21
C LYS A 506 -18.89 27.85 -0.37
N ASN A 507 -19.57 27.96 0.77
CA ASN A 507 -19.70 26.90 1.76
C ASN A 507 -20.39 25.63 1.23
N ASP A 508 -21.40 25.77 0.38
CA ASP A 508 -22.09 24.66 -0.29
C ASP A 508 -21.16 23.87 -1.24
N GLN A 509 -20.29 24.56 -1.96
CA GLN A 509 -19.30 23.93 -2.84
C GLN A 509 -18.16 23.29 -2.04
N LEU A 510 -17.69 23.94 -0.97
CA LEU A 510 -16.72 23.35 -0.04
C LEU A 510 -17.27 22.08 0.62
N ALA A 511 -18.54 22.06 1.01
CA ALA A 511 -19.18 20.87 1.56
C ALA A 511 -19.15 19.70 0.55
N LYS A 512 -19.39 19.96 -0.75
CA LYS A 512 -19.23 18.93 -1.80
C LYS A 512 -17.79 18.42 -1.90
N ILE A 513 -16.81 19.31 -1.82
CA ILE A 513 -15.38 18.92 -1.83
C ILE A 513 -15.03 18.09 -0.59
N PHE A 514 -15.48 18.50 0.59
CA PHE A 514 -15.14 17.85 1.86
C PHE A 514 -15.88 16.53 2.10
N THR A 515 -16.96 16.28 1.35
CA THR A 515 -17.68 15.00 1.35
C THR A 515 -17.15 14.02 0.30
N ASP A 516 -16.30 14.48 -0.63
CA ASP A 516 -15.63 13.62 -1.62
C ASP A 516 -14.51 12.79 -0.96
N PRO A 517 -14.32 11.51 -1.32
CA PRO A 517 -13.30 10.64 -0.73
C PRO A 517 -11.86 11.17 -0.85
N LYS A 518 -11.54 11.96 -1.87
CA LYS A 518 -10.21 12.56 -2.09
C LYS A 518 -10.16 13.96 -1.51
N GLY A 519 -11.22 14.74 -1.68
CA GLY A 519 -11.31 16.11 -1.18
C GLY A 519 -11.37 16.22 0.36
N SER A 520 -11.92 15.21 1.05
CA SER A 520 -12.01 15.19 2.51
C SER A 520 -10.65 15.30 3.22
N PHE A 521 -9.58 14.79 2.59
CA PHE A 521 -8.23 14.83 3.15
C PHE A 521 -7.61 16.24 3.16
N VAL A 522 -8.13 17.16 2.34
CA VAL A 522 -7.67 18.56 2.32
C VAL A 522 -7.90 19.23 3.68
N VAL A 523 -9.01 18.93 4.35
CA VAL A 523 -9.30 19.51 5.69
C VAL A 523 -8.32 19.01 6.73
N ASN A 524 -7.86 17.76 6.63
CA ASN A 524 -6.84 17.24 7.52
C ASN A 524 -5.55 18.06 7.42
N ALA A 525 -5.07 18.32 6.19
CA ALA A 525 -3.91 19.16 5.97
C ALA A 525 -4.14 20.61 6.43
N PHE A 526 -5.31 21.20 6.12
CA PHE A 526 -5.64 22.57 6.48
C PHE A 526 -5.66 22.80 8.00
N VAL A 527 -6.28 21.87 8.73
CA VAL A 527 -6.45 21.98 10.18
C VAL A 527 -5.15 21.63 10.92
N ARG A 528 -4.41 20.62 10.47
CA ARG A 528 -3.22 20.12 11.20
C ARG A 528 -1.92 20.81 10.82
N SER A 529 -1.81 21.38 9.62
CA SER A 529 -0.56 22.01 9.20
C SER A 529 -0.20 23.17 10.11
N LYS A 530 1.05 23.19 10.58
CA LYS A 530 1.61 24.28 11.41
C LYS A 530 1.71 25.63 10.67
N PHE A 531 1.62 25.63 9.34
CA PHE A 531 1.75 26.83 8.51
C PHE A 531 0.41 27.48 8.17
N VAL A 532 -0.70 26.81 8.43
CA VAL A 532 -2.04 27.42 8.38
C VAL A 532 -2.34 28.09 9.71
N GLY A 533 -2.49 29.41 9.70
CA GLY A 533 -2.72 30.18 10.92
C GLY A 533 -4.05 29.86 11.62
N GLU A 534 -4.07 29.98 12.94
CA GLU A 534 -5.25 29.73 13.78
C GLU A 534 -6.49 30.53 13.34
N LYS A 535 -6.31 31.81 13.01
CA LYS A 535 -7.39 32.67 12.48
C LYS A 535 -8.01 32.10 11.19
N SER A 536 -7.21 31.49 10.31
CA SER A 536 -7.70 30.86 9.09
C SER A 536 -8.50 29.59 9.39
N ARG A 537 -8.09 28.81 10.39
CA ARG A 537 -8.84 27.64 10.87
C ARG A 537 -10.18 28.05 11.47
N GLU A 538 -10.18 29.07 12.33
CA GLU A 538 -11.42 29.62 12.87
C GLU A 538 -12.34 30.16 11.77
N LYS A 539 -11.78 30.87 10.78
CA LYS A 539 -12.55 31.37 9.64
C LYS A 539 -13.16 30.23 8.84
N LEU A 540 -12.42 29.15 8.57
CA LEU A 540 -12.95 27.98 7.88
C LEU A 540 -14.14 27.38 8.63
N ILE A 541 -14.00 27.19 9.94
CA ILE A 541 -15.09 26.64 10.77
C ILE A 541 -16.32 27.56 10.68
N ARG A 542 -16.19 28.86 10.92
CA ARG A 542 -17.33 29.79 10.78
C ARG A 542 -17.94 29.77 9.37
N HIS A 543 -17.09 29.67 8.35
CA HIS A 543 -17.53 29.64 6.95
C HIS A 543 -18.34 28.39 6.60
N MET A 544 -18.13 27.27 7.30
CA MET A 544 -18.89 26.03 7.10
C MET A 544 -20.26 26.01 7.81
N GLU A 545 -20.64 27.07 8.54
CA GLU A 545 -21.96 27.18 9.14
C GLU A 545 -23.06 27.06 8.07
N GLY A 546 -24.11 26.31 8.39
CA GLY A 546 -25.20 25.92 7.49
C GLY A 546 -24.96 24.61 6.73
N CYS A 547 -23.74 24.05 6.75
CA CYS A 547 -23.36 22.85 5.99
C CYS A 547 -22.88 21.67 6.88
N TYR A 548 -22.90 21.78 8.21
CA TYR A 548 -22.44 20.70 9.08
C TYR A 548 -23.31 19.45 8.99
N MET A 549 -24.62 19.63 8.75
CA MET A 549 -25.50 18.49 8.50
C MET A 549 -25.09 17.72 7.23
N ASP A 550 -24.71 18.41 6.16
CA ASP A 550 -24.30 17.77 4.90
C ASP A 550 -23.02 16.94 5.09
N LEU A 551 -22.07 17.48 5.87
CA LEU A 551 -20.87 16.74 6.28
C LEU A 551 -21.24 15.51 7.11
N ALA A 552 -22.08 15.68 8.14
CA ALA A 552 -22.49 14.61 9.04
C ALA A 552 -23.25 13.47 8.35
N LEU A 553 -23.85 13.72 7.19
CA LEU A 553 -24.59 12.73 6.42
C LEU A 553 -23.77 12.03 5.33
N SER A 554 -22.49 12.38 5.16
CA SER A 554 -21.53 11.68 4.30
C SER A 554 -20.57 10.80 5.10
N SER A 555 -20.18 9.65 4.55
CA SER A 555 -19.19 8.75 5.15
C SER A 555 -17.80 9.38 5.30
N HIS A 556 -17.43 10.29 4.39
CA HIS A 556 -16.15 11.02 4.45
C HIS A 556 -16.31 12.36 5.16
N GLY A 557 -17.43 13.05 4.91
CA GLY A 557 -17.74 14.33 5.55
C GLY A 557 -17.87 14.21 7.06
N SER A 558 -18.35 13.09 7.60
CA SER A 558 -18.46 12.92 9.05
C SER A 558 -17.11 13.00 9.74
N ARG A 559 -16.04 12.49 9.10
CA ARG A 559 -14.67 12.60 9.62
C ARG A 559 -14.15 14.03 9.50
N VAL A 560 -14.49 14.74 8.43
CA VAL A 560 -14.18 16.16 8.30
C VAL A 560 -14.83 16.98 9.42
N LEU A 561 -16.10 16.71 9.72
CA LEU A 561 -16.82 17.37 10.80
C LEU A 561 -16.15 17.13 12.16
N GLU A 562 -15.67 15.92 12.43
CA GLU A 562 -14.88 15.64 13.64
C GLU A 562 -13.62 16.51 13.70
N LEU A 563 -12.85 16.60 12.62
CA LEU A 563 -11.63 17.41 12.55
C LEU A 563 -11.93 18.91 12.77
N LEU A 564 -13.00 19.42 12.15
CA LEU A 564 -13.43 20.80 12.34
C LEU A 564 -13.87 21.05 13.79
N TYR A 565 -14.61 20.12 14.39
CA TYR A 565 -15.03 20.21 15.78
C TYR A 565 -13.85 20.14 16.75
N GLU A 566 -12.88 19.25 16.53
CA GLU A 566 -11.66 19.16 17.34
C GLU A 566 -10.89 20.48 17.35
N ALA A 567 -10.75 21.12 16.19
CA ALA A 567 -10.07 22.39 16.01
C ALA A 567 -10.88 23.62 16.44
N ALA A 568 -12.18 23.47 16.70
CA ALA A 568 -13.07 24.58 17.03
C ALA A 568 -12.89 25.08 18.47
N GLY A 569 -12.96 26.41 18.61
CA GLY A 569 -13.08 27.06 19.91
C GLY A 569 -14.45 26.77 20.57
N PRO A 570 -14.63 27.05 21.87
CA PRO A 570 -15.85 26.71 22.60
C PRO A 570 -17.15 27.23 21.95
N THR A 571 -17.15 28.48 21.45
CA THR A 571 -18.31 29.09 20.79
C THR A 571 -18.65 28.40 19.47
N GLN A 572 -17.64 28.00 18.70
CA GLN A 572 -17.83 27.31 17.42
C GLN A 572 -18.31 25.87 17.63
N LYS A 573 -17.79 25.18 18.66
CA LYS A 573 -18.28 23.86 19.06
C LYS A 573 -19.77 23.89 19.37
N GLU A 574 -20.21 24.92 20.10
CA GLU A 574 -21.63 25.13 20.35
C GLU A 574 -22.41 25.39 19.06
N SER A 575 -21.91 26.24 18.16
CA SER A 575 -22.54 26.53 16.85
C SER A 575 -22.76 25.25 16.03
N ILE A 576 -21.73 24.40 15.92
CA ILE A 576 -21.78 23.10 15.24
C ILE A 576 -22.89 22.23 15.82
N VAL A 577 -22.88 22.04 17.14
CA VAL A 577 -23.82 21.14 17.82
C VAL A 577 -25.24 21.69 17.76
N LYS A 578 -25.40 23.03 17.83
CA LYS A 578 -26.69 23.69 17.65
C LYS A 578 -27.30 23.37 16.30
N GLU A 579 -26.56 23.56 15.20
CA GLU A 579 -27.05 23.26 13.86
C GLU A 579 -27.48 21.79 13.72
N LEU A 580 -26.66 20.86 14.24
CA LEU A 580 -26.98 19.42 14.19
C LEU A 580 -28.24 19.09 15.01
N SER A 581 -28.48 19.79 16.11
CA SER A 581 -29.60 19.56 17.03
C SER A 581 -30.97 19.92 16.44
N GLU A 582 -31.01 20.76 15.42
CA GLU A 582 -32.25 21.17 14.74
C GLU A 582 -32.88 19.99 13.99
N ARG A 583 -32.07 19.03 13.53
CA ARG A 583 -32.50 17.90 12.68
C ARG A 583 -31.93 16.55 13.13
N VAL A 584 -32.00 16.26 14.44
CA VAL A 584 -31.43 15.01 15.00
C VAL A 584 -31.99 13.72 14.38
N ALA A 585 -33.28 13.69 14.03
CA ALA A 585 -33.88 12.54 13.36
C ALA A 585 -33.18 12.23 12.01
N GLN A 586 -32.84 13.29 11.26
CA GLN A 586 -32.07 13.16 10.02
C GLN A 586 -30.63 12.75 10.30
N LEU A 587 -29.98 13.32 11.31
CA LEU A 587 -28.62 12.96 11.71
C LEU A 587 -28.50 11.45 12.02
N ASN A 588 -29.46 10.89 12.75
CA ASN A 588 -29.48 9.47 13.10
C ASN A 588 -29.92 8.54 11.94
N SER A 589 -30.32 9.09 10.78
CA SER A 589 -30.74 8.28 9.62
C SER A 589 -29.59 7.51 8.96
N LYS A 590 -28.33 7.90 9.25
CA LYS A 590 -27.11 7.25 8.72
C LYS A 590 -26.23 6.75 9.85
N PRO A 591 -25.49 5.63 9.68
CA PRO A 591 -24.63 5.09 10.73
C PRO A 591 -23.57 6.07 11.23
N TRP A 592 -22.90 6.78 10.33
CA TRP A 592 -21.88 7.77 10.67
C TRP A 592 -22.48 9.01 11.34
N GLY A 593 -23.66 9.47 10.93
CA GLY A 593 -24.37 10.55 11.61
C GLY A 593 -24.80 10.18 13.04
N ALA A 594 -25.24 8.94 13.26
CA ALA A 594 -25.52 8.42 14.61
C ALA A 594 -24.25 8.36 15.49
N ILE A 595 -23.08 8.05 14.91
CA ILE A 595 -21.79 8.14 15.60
C ILE A 595 -21.49 9.58 15.99
N ILE A 596 -21.68 10.55 15.09
CA ILE A 596 -21.50 11.98 15.39
C ILE A 596 -22.43 12.43 16.52
N ASN A 597 -23.71 12.07 16.47
CA ASN A 597 -24.67 12.39 17.52
C ASN A 597 -24.19 11.90 18.89
N ARG A 598 -23.72 10.65 18.96
CA ARG A 598 -23.17 10.05 20.18
C ARG A 598 -21.88 10.75 20.63
N LYS A 599 -20.93 10.99 19.72
CA LYS A 599 -19.63 11.61 20.05
C LYS A 599 -19.79 13.05 20.55
N LEU A 600 -20.62 13.83 19.87
CA LEU A 600 -20.80 15.26 20.18
C LEU A 600 -21.94 15.52 21.18
N GLN A 601 -22.65 14.47 21.60
CA GLN A 601 -23.76 14.53 22.56
C GLN A 601 -24.87 15.49 22.10
N VAL A 602 -25.23 15.43 20.81
CA VAL A 602 -26.17 16.38 20.17
C VAL A 602 -27.56 16.27 20.79
N ASP A 603 -28.04 15.06 21.09
CA ASP A 603 -29.30 14.85 21.83
C ASP A 603 -29.31 15.47 23.23
N ALA A 604 -28.17 15.43 23.94
CA ALA A 604 -28.06 16.04 25.26
C ALA A 604 -28.10 17.57 25.16
N TYR A 605 -27.42 18.15 24.17
CA TYR A 605 -27.50 19.58 23.87
C TYR A 605 -28.93 20.01 23.55
N ARG A 606 -29.65 19.25 22.71
CA ARG A 606 -31.05 19.55 22.37
C ARG A 606 -31.97 19.61 23.59
N LYS A 607 -31.74 18.75 24.59
CA LYS A 607 -32.53 18.69 25.83
C LYS A 607 -32.15 19.78 26.83
N ASN A 608 -30.85 20.02 27.02
CA ASN A 608 -30.35 20.99 27.99
C ASN A 608 -29.02 21.62 27.53
N PRO A 609 -29.07 22.71 26.74
CA PRO A 609 -27.87 23.40 26.25
C PRO A 609 -26.95 23.89 27.37
N THR A 610 -27.52 24.36 28.48
CA THR A 610 -26.75 24.91 29.62
C THR A 610 -25.88 23.83 30.28
N GLN A 611 -26.44 22.64 30.48
CA GLN A 611 -25.70 21.49 31.03
C GLN A 611 -24.64 20.97 30.07
N TRP A 612 -24.93 20.97 28.76
CA TRP A 612 -23.94 20.58 27.75
C TRP A 612 -22.73 21.54 27.73
N LYS A 613 -22.98 22.86 27.86
CA LYS A 613 -21.91 23.87 27.94
C LYS A 613 -21.04 23.72 29.19
N SER A 614 -21.62 23.40 30.35
CA SER A 614 -20.84 23.21 31.58
C SER A 614 -20.01 21.93 31.53
N ALA A 615 -20.55 20.84 30.99
CA ALA A 615 -19.83 19.59 30.77
C ALA A 615 -18.68 19.72 29.76
N SER A 616 -18.85 20.58 28.74
CA SER A 616 -17.80 20.84 27.74
C SER A 616 -16.66 21.72 28.26
N LYS A 617 -16.89 22.52 29.31
CA LYS A 617 -15.88 23.40 29.94
C LYS A 617 -15.01 22.70 30.99
N SER A 618 -15.53 21.67 31.68
CA SER A 618 -14.78 20.94 32.71
C SER A 618 -13.70 19.99 32.15
N GLY A 619 -13.62 19.82 30.83
CA GLY A 619 -12.56 19.06 30.15
C GLY A 619 -11.33 19.89 29.71
N GLY A 620 -11.26 21.17 30.08
CA GLY A 620 -10.30 22.13 29.53
C GLY A 620 -9.44 22.87 30.55
N THR A 621 -8.67 22.17 31.39
CA THR A 621 -7.53 22.77 32.12
C THR A 621 -6.43 21.74 32.35
N GLY A 622 -5.27 21.91 31.70
CA GLY A 622 -3.96 21.39 32.12
C GLY A 622 -3.69 19.88 31.90
N ALA A 623 -2.68 19.59 31.06
CA ALA A 623 -1.91 18.34 31.02
C ALA A 623 -2.71 17.04 31.30
N GLY A 624 -3.48 16.57 30.32
CA GLY A 624 -4.24 15.32 30.43
C GLY A 624 -5.37 15.23 29.43
N GLY A 625 -5.09 15.46 28.14
CA GLY A 625 -6.06 15.43 27.04
C GLY A 625 -6.57 14.03 26.68
N ASP A 626 -6.81 13.16 27.68
CA ASP A 626 -7.01 11.73 27.45
C ASP A 626 -7.93 11.05 28.48
N LYS A 627 -8.96 11.77 28.97
CA LYS A 627 -10.03 11.16 29.79
C LYS A 627 -11.35 10.96 29.05
N VAL A 628 -11.59 11.75 28.01
CA VAL A 628 -12.76 11.54 27.14
C VAL A 628 -12.55 10.29 26.28
N GLY A 629 -11.35 10.10 25.70
CA GLY A 629 -10.95 8.85 25.04
C GLY A 629 -11.04 7.62 25.96
N ARG A 630 -10.47 7.69 27.17
CA ARG A 630 -10.49 6.57 28.14
C ARG A 630 -11.86 6.27 28.75
N MET A 631 -12.79 7.23 28.82
CA MET A 631 -14.18 6.94 29.17
C MET A 631 -14.93 6.25 28.02
N PHE A 632 -14.51 6.46 26.77
CA PHE A 632 -15.10 5.81 25.61
C PHE A 632 -14.70 4.34 25.47
N ASP A 633 -13.48 3.94 25.83
CA ASP A 633 -13.08 2.51 25.81
C ASP A 633 -13.84 1.69 26.86
N LYS A 634 -14.10 2.26 28.05
CA LYS A 634 -14.87 1.58 29.11
C LYS A 634 -16.36 1.39 28.80
N LEU A 635 -16.92 2.12 27.83
CA LEU A 635 -18.33 1.98 27.42
C LEU A 635 -18.53 1.03 26.24
N ILE A 636 -17.43 0.59 25.61
CA ILE A 636 -17.45 -0.44 24.56
C ILE A 636 -17.21 -1.84 25.16
N ASP A 637 -16.60 -1.93 26.37
CA ASP A 637 -16.30 -3.20 27.07
C ASP A 637 -17.27 -3.56 28.23
N GLY A 638 -18.34 -2.79 28.42
CA GLY A 638 -19.29 -2.99 29.52
C GLY A 638 -20.50 -3.82 29.12
N GLY A 639 -20.31 -5.09 28.76
CA GLY A 639 -21.36 -5.89 28.13
C GLY A 639 -21.41 -7.39 28.43
N ASP A 640 -20.80 -7.92 29.50
CA ASP A 640 -21.39 -9.07 30.21
C ASP A 640 -20.67 -9.37 31.53
N GLY A 641 -21.47 -9.50 32.58
CA GLY A 641 -20.96 -9.71 33.94
C GLY A 641 -22.08 -9.72 34.96
N LYS A 642 -23.19 -10.41 34.64
CA LYS A 642 -24.19 -10.77 35.65
C LYS A 642 -23.52 -11.69 36.67
N LYS A 643 -23.17 -11.14 37.83
CA LYS A 643 -22.98 -11.94 39.04
C LYS A 643 -24.28 -12.69 39.35
N ARG A 644 -24.24 -14.03 39.27
CA ARG A 644 -25.12 -14.89 40.06
C ARG A 644 -24.23 -15.87 40.83
N LYS A 645 -24.56 -16.02 42.11
CA LYS A 645 -24.05 -17.05 43.02
C LYS A 645 -24.21 -18.44 42.42
#